data_AF-A0A9W2UVV1-F1
#
_entry.id   AF-A0A9W2UVV1-F1
#
_cell.length_a   1.000
_cell.length_b   1.000
_cell.length_c   1.000
_cell.angle_alpha   90.00
_cell.angle_beta   90.00
_cell.angle_gamma   90.00
#
_symmetry.space_group_name_H-M   'P 1'
#
loop_
_entity.id
_entity.type
_entity.pdbx_description
1 polymer ?
#
loop_
_entity_poly.entity_id
_entity_poly.type
_entity_poly.pdbx_seq_one_letter_code
_entity_poly.pdbx_strand_id
1 'polypeptide(L)'
;MCVDNRSVLPDHFSPENVNDTAKETCLNWFFKIASIRELIPRFYVEASILKCNKFLSKTGISECLPRLTCMIRGIGDPLVSVYARAYLCRVGMEVAPHLKESLNKNFFDFLLTFKQIHGDTVQNQLVVQGVELPSYLPLYSPAMDWIFQCISYHAPEALLTEMMERCKKLGNNALLLNSVMSAFRAEFIATRSMDFIGMIKECDESGFPKHLLFRSLGLNLALADPPEGDRLQILNEAWKVITKLKNPQDYVNCAEVWVEYTCKHFTKREVNTVLADVIKHMTPDRAFEDSYPQLQSIIKKVIAYFHDFSVLFSVEKFLPFLDMFQKESVRVEVCKCIMEVFIKHQQEPTKDPVILNALLHVCKTMHDSVNALTLEDEKRMLAYLINGFIKMVSFGRDFEQQLSFYVEARSMFCNLEPVLVQLIHSVNRLAMETRKVMKGNHSRKTAAFVRACVAYCFITIPSLVGIFTRLNLYLHSGQVALANQCLSQADAFFKAAISLIPEVPKTINIDGKMRPSESFLLEFLCNFFSTLLIVPDHPEHGVLFLVRELLNVIQDYTWEDNSDDKIRIYTCVLHLLSAMSQETYLYHIDKVDSNDSLYGGDTKFLAENNKLCETVMAQILEHLKTLAKDEALKRQSSLGLSFFNSILAHGDLRNNRLNQLSVNLWHLAQRHGCADTRTMVKTLEYIKKRSKHPDMGHLTELALRLPLQTRT
;
A
#
# COMPACT_ATOMS: atom_id res chain seq x y z
N MET A 1 68.14 2.60 -13.07
CA MET A 1 67.69 2.47 -11.67
C MET A 1 66.39 3.24 -11.54
N CYS A 2 65.29 2.62 -11.95
CA CYS A 2 63.94 3.11 -11.70
C CYS A 2 63.53 2.56 -10.34
N VAL A 3 63.40 3.43 -9.35
CA VAL A 3 62.64 3.14 -8.13
C VAL A 3 61.45 4.08 -8.16
N ASP A 4 60.33 3.54 -8.63
CA ASP A 4 58.99 4.09 -8.45
C ASP A 4 58.70 4.22 -6.95
N ASN A 5 59.08 5.36 -6.35
CA ASN A 5 58.40 5.85 -5.17
C ASN A 5 57.19 6.66 -5.66
N ARG A 6 56.12 5.98 -6.07
CA ARG A 6 54.79 6.59 -6.14
C ARG A 6 54.27 6.78 -4.72
N SER A 7 54.88 7.69 -3.96
CA SER A 7 54.29 8.20 -2.74
C SER A 7 53.07 9.03 -3.14
N VAL A 8 51.88 8.52 -2.83
CA VAL A 8 50.64 9.27 -2.98
C VAL A 8 50.78 10.56 -2.17
N LEU A 9 50.57 11.71 -2.83
CA LEU A 9 50.64 13.00 -2.15
C LEU A 9 49.56 13.05 -1.05
N PRO A 10 49.88 13.52 0.17
CA PRO A 10 48.89 13.73 1.22
C PRO A 10 47.77 14.68 0.78
N ASP A 11 46.56 14.52 1.34
CA ASP A 11 45.38 15.33 0.96
C ASP A 11 45.58 16.86 1.12
N HIS A 12 46.50 17.27 1.99
CA HIS A 12 46.91 18.66 2.23
C HIS A 12 48.41 18.88 1.96
N PHE A 13 48.94 18.32 0.87
CA PHE A 13 50.34 18.52 0.50
C PHE A 13 50.66 20.01 0.25
N SER A 14 51.90 20.40 0.55
CA SER A 14 52.43 21.73 0.24
C SER A 14 53.29 21.69 -1.04
N PRO A 15 53.55 22.83 -1.70
CA PRO A 15 54.41 22.87 -2.89
C PRO A 15 55.79 22.23 -2.66
N GLU A 16 56.30 22.27 -1.42
CA GLU A 16 57.58 21.66 -1.04
C GLU A 16 57.56 20.11 -1.13
N ASN A 17 56.38 19.49 -1.05
CA ASN A 17 56.20 18.04 -1.14
C ASN A 17 56.06 17.53 -2.59
N VAL A 18 56.01 18.44 -3.57
CA VAL A 18 55.85 18.09 -5.00
C VAL A 18 57.22 18.05 -5.68
N ASN A 19 57.46 16.99 -6.46
CA ASN A 19 58.72 16.84 -7.19
C ASN A 19 58.90 17.90 -8.29
N ASP A 20 60.16 18.18 -8.65
CA ASP A 20 60.47 19.26 -9.58
C ASP A 20 59.92 19.00 -10.99
N THR A 21 59.87 17.74 -11.43
CA THR A 21 59.30 17.36 -12.73
C THR A 21 57.81 17.69 -12.83
N ALA A 22 57.03 17.48 -11.76
CA ALA A 22 55.61 17.82 -11.74
C ALA A 22 55.40 19.35 -11.67
N LYS A 23 56.27 20.08 -10.96
CA LYS A 23 56.25 21.55 -10.93
C LYS A 23 56.53 22.13 -12.32
N GLU A 24 57.57 21.64 -12.99
CA GLU A 24 57.92 22.06 -14.34
C GLU A 24 56.81 21.74 -15.34
N THR A 25 56.23 20.54 -15.26
CA THR A 25 55.08 20.14 -16.10
C THR A 25 53.88 21.06 -15.86
N CYS A 26 53.56 21.36 -14.60
CA CYS A 26 52.47 22.26 -14.23
C CYS A 26 52.69 23.68 -14.78
N LEU A 27 53.90 24.23 -14.60
CA LEU A 27 54.27 25.54 -15.10
C LEU A 27 54.19 25.62 -16.63
N ASN A 28 54.66 24.58 -17.33
CA ASN A 28 54.54 24.47 -18.79
C ASN A 28 53.10 24.47 -19.27
N TRP A 29 52.17 23.82 -18.55
CA TRP A 29 50.75 23.88 -18.86
C TRP A 29 50.18 25.28 -18.69
N PHE A 30 50.51 25.99 -17.60
CA PHE A 30 50.07 27.37 -17.42
C PHE A 30 50.60 28.31 -18.52
N PHE A 31 51.85 28.16 -18.97
CA PHE A 31 52.38 28.93 -20.09
C PHE A 31 51.69 28.62 -21.42
N LYS A 32 51.43 27.34 -21.72
CA LYS A 32 50.68 26.93 -22.91
C LYS A 32 49.27 27.51 -22.91
N ILE A 33 48.59 27.50 -21.76
CA ILE A 33 47.25 28.06 -21.62
C ILE A 33 47.27 29.58 -21.78
N ALA A 34 48.25 30.28 -21.20
CA ALA A 34 48.42 31.72 -21.36
C ALA A 34 48.61 32.14 -22.84
N SER A 35 49.11 31.22 -23.68
CA SER A 35 49.36 31.42 -25.12
C SER A 35 48.09 31.31 -25.98
N ILE A 36 46.97 30.81 -25.44
CA ILE A 36 45.68 30.76 -26.14
C ILE A 36 45.18 32.19 -26.37
N ARG A 37 44.87 32.53 -27.63
CA ARG A 37 44.46 33.89 -28.02
C ARG A 37 43.02 34.19 -27.65
N GLU A 38 42.14 33.20 -27.79
CA GLU A 38 40.71 33.32 -27.52
C GLU A 38 40.46 33.35 -26.00
N LEU A 39 39.75 34.38 -25.53
CA LEU A 39 39.52 34.58 -24.10
C LEU A 39 38.74 33.43 -23.45
N ILE A 40 37.66 32.97 -24.08
CA ILE A 40 36.75 31.96 -23.50
C ILE A 40 37.46 30.61 -23.33
N PRO A 41 38.08 30.01 -24.37
CA PRO A 41 38.82 28.76 -24.20
C PRO A 41 39.94 28.89 -23.17
N ARG A 42 40.72 29.99 -23.23
CA ARG A 42 41.78 30.25 -22.26
C ARG A 42 41.26 30.25 -20.82
N PHE A 43 40.16 30.97 -20.58
CA PHE A 43 39.54 31.07 -19.26
C PHE A 43 39.10 29.70 -18.74
N TYR A 44 38.36 28.91 -19.54
CA TYR A 44 37.84 27.63 -19.08
C TYR A 44 38.95 26.59 -18.85
N VAL A 45 39.96 26.55 -19.72
CA VAL A 45 41.10 25.63 -19.56
C VAL A 45 41.95 26.04 -18.35
N GLU A 46 42.16 27.33 -18.12
CA GLU A 46 42.89 27.79 -16.94
C GLU A 46 42.12 27.53 -15.64
N ALA A 47 40.80 27.77 -15.63
CA ALA A 47 39.95 27.49 -14.49
C ALA A 47 39.88 25.99 -14.17
N SER A 48 39.83 25.11 -15.17
CA SER A 48 39.73 23.66 -14.94
C SER A 48 40.97 23.07 -14.24
N ILE A 49 42.16 23.65 -14.47
CA ILE A 49 43.41 23.24 -13.81
C ILE A 49 43.76 24.11 -12.60
N LEU A 50 42.84 24.94 -12.08
CA LEU A 50 43.13 25.87 -10.98
C LEU A 50 43.72 25.17 -9.74
N LYS A 51 43.29 23.93 -9.46
CA LYS A 51 43.82 23.10 -8.36
C LYS A 51 45.32 22.83 -8.49
N CYS A 52 45.85 22.76 -9.72
CA CYS A 52 47.26 22.52 -10.01
C CYS A 52 48.16 23.69 -9.56
N ASN A 53 47.62 24.87 -9.29
CA ASN A 53 48.40 25.96 -8.69
C ASN A 53 49.00 25.59 -7.32
N LYS A 54 48.39 24.63 -6.60
CA LYS A 54 48.95 24.09 -5.34
C LYS A 54 50.33 23.44 -5.54
N PHE A 55 50.66 23.00 -6.76
CA PHE A 55 51.98 22.45 -7.06
C PHE A 55 53.06 23.54 -7.08
N LEU A 56 52.69 24.78 -7.43
CA LEU A 56 53.62 25.87 -7.65
C LEU A 56 53.75 26.79 -6.43
N SER A 57 52.65 27.16 -5.78
CA SER A 57 52.70 28.05 -4.62
C SER A 57 51.53 27.86 -3.65
N LYS A 58 51.76 28.24 -2.38
CA LYS A 58 50.72 28.21 -1.33
C LYS A 58 49.63 29.28 -1.55
N THR A 59 49.98 30.40 -2.18
CA THR A 59 49.09 31.55 -2.46
C THR A 59 48.60 31.62 -3.91
N GLY A 60 49.02 30.70 -4.78
CA GLY A 60 48.73 30.79 -6.22
C GLY A 60 47.24 30.81 -6.52
N ILE A 61 46.43 30.05 -5.78
CA ILE A 61 44.98 30.08 -5.93
C ILE A 61 44.39 31.42 -5.46
N SER A 62 44.88 32.01 -4.36
CA SER A 62 44.40 33.30 -3.86
C SER A 62 44.72 34.46 -4.79
N GLU A 63 45.75 34.36 -5.62
CA GLU A 63 46.12 35.36 -6.62
C GLU A 63 45.43 35.11 -7.97
N CYS A 64 45.35 33.84 -8.40
CA CYS A 64 44.73 33.46 -9.67
C CYS A 64 43.22 33.68 -9.67
N LEU A 65 42.51 33.42 -8.57
CA LEU A 65 41.04 33.49 -8.52
C LEU A 65 40.50 34.92 -8.75
N PRO A 66 41.05 35.99 -8.11
CA PRO A 66 40.72 37.37 -8.44
C PRO A 66 41.10 37.75 -9.88
N ARG A 67 42.24 37.27 -10.40
CA ARG A 67 42.65 37.53 -11.79
C ARG A 67 41.66 36.93 -12.80
N LEU A 68 41.27 35.66 -12.61
CA LEU A 68 40.25 35.00 -13.44
C LEU A 68 38.91 35.73 -13.36
N THR A 69 38.54 36.23 -12.17
CA THR A 69 37.35 37.07 -12.00
C THR A 69 37.43 38.34 -12.85
N CYS A 70 38.58 39.03 -12.86
CA CYS A 70 38.80 40.19 -13.72
C CYS A 70 38.77 39.83 -15.22
N MET A 71 39.27 38.66 -15.62
CA MET A 71 39.24 38.21 -17.03
C MET A 71 37.83 38.07 -17.58
N ILE A 72 36.86 37.66 -16.74
CA ILE A 72 35.46 37.51 -17.16
C ILE A 72 34.85 38.85 -17.59
N ARG A 73 35.37 39.99 -17.10
CA ARG A 73 34.92 41.33 -17.53
C ARG A 73 35.15 41.58 -19.03
N GLY A 74 36.05 40.83 -19.67
CA GLY A 74 36.30 40.90 -21.11
C GLY A 74 35.31 40.09 -21.96
N ILE A 75 34.40 39.33 -21.35
CA ILE A 75 33.36 38.58 -22.07
C ILE A 75 32.19 39.54 -22.33
N GLY A 76 32.00 39.92 -23.60
CA GLY A 76 31.02 40.92 -24.00
C GLY A 76 29.56 40.44 -24.00
N ASP A 77 29.32 39.13 -24.09
CA ASP A 77 27.99 38.54 -23.98
C ASP A 77 27.62 38.34 -22.50
N PRO A 78 26.57 39.00 -21.97
CA PRO A 78 26.24 38.93 -20.54
C PRO A 78 25.79 37.54 -20.08
N LEU A 79 25.16 36.75 -20.96
CA LEU A 79 24.72 35.38 -20.65
C LEU A 79 25.94 34.45 -20.55
N VAL A 80 26.85 34.51 -21.52
CA VAL A 80 28.11 33.74 -21.47
C VAL A 80 28.94 34.16 -20.26
N SER A 81 28.98 35.45 -19.95
CA SER A 81 29.69 36.00 -18.80
C SER A 81 29.16 35.43 -17.48
N VAL A 82 27.83 35.38 -17.27
CA VAL A 82 27.27 34.84 -16.02
C VAL A 82 27.55 33.35 -15.84
N TYR A 83 27.52 32.55 -16.90
CA TYR A 83 27.87 31.13 -16.81
C TYR A 83 29.37 30.91 -16.56
N ALA A 84 30.23 31.74 -17.14
CA ALA A 84 31.66 31.74 -16.82
C ALA A 84 31.91 32.07 -15.33
N ARG A 85 31.15 33.03 -14.77
CA ARG A 85 31.18 33.34 -13.32
C ARG A 85 30.70 32.17 -12.48
N ALA A 86 29.59 31.55 -12.84
CA ALA A 86 29.04 30.39 -12.13
C ALA A 86 30.04 29.23 -12.13
N TYR A 87 30.69 28.95 -13.26
CA TYR A 87 31.75 27.94 -13.34
C TYR A 87 32.94 28.28 -12.45
N LEU A 88 33.39 29.54 -12.43
CA LEU A 88 34.47 29.97 -11.55
C LEU A 88 34.09 29.85 -10.08
N CYS A 89 32.86 30.17 -9.70
CA CYS A 89 32.35 29.97 -8.35
C CYS A 89 32.35 28.49 -7.97
N ARG A 90 31.90 27.60 -8.86
CA ARG A 90 31.92 26.14 -8.66
C ARG A 90 33.35 25.64 -8.39
N VAL A 91 34.30 25.98 -9.27
CA VAL A 91 35.71 25.58 -9.14
C VAL A 91 36.34 26.22 -7.90
N GLY A 92 36.05 27.49 -7.63
CA GLY A 92 36.56 28.20 -6.45
C GLY A 92 36.13 27.54 -5.14
N MET A 93 34.86 27.15 -5.03
CA MET A 93 34.34 26.43 -3.87
C MET A 93 34.96 25.03 -3.73
N GLU A 94 35.23 24.33 -4.83
CA GLU A 94 35.86 23.01 -4.84
C GLU A 94 37.34 23.08 -4.38
N VAL A 95 38.08 24.09 -4.83
CA VAL A 95 39.53 24.17 -4.66
C VAL A 95 39.96 24.95 -3.42
N ALA A 96 39.21 26.01 -3.07
CA ALA A 96 39.52 26.93 -1.98
C ALA A 96 38.24 27.53 -1.33
N PRO A 97 37.44 26.74 -0.60
CA PRO A 97 36.18 27.18 0.01
C PRO A 97 36.35 28.27 1.08
N HIS A 98 37.56 28.47 1.61
CA HIS A 98 37.89 29.50 2.59
C HIS A 98 38.01 30.90 1.95
N LEU A 99 38.24 31.00 0.64
CA LEU A 99 38.42 32.27 -0.08
C LEU A 99 37.07 32.90 -0.50
N LYS A 100 36.12 33.00 0.44
CA LYS A 100 34.78 33.54 0.16
C LYS A 100 34.80 34.99 -0.30
N GLU A 101 35.75 35.80 0.16
CA GLU A 101 35.87 37.21 -0.27
C GLU A 101 36.08 37.34 -1.79
N SER A 102 36.85 36.43 -2.39
CA SER A 102 37.06 36.41 -3.84
C SER A 102 35.78 36.07 -4.61
N LEU A 103 34.92 35.21 -4.04
CA LEU A 103 33.61 34.89 -4.62
C LEU A 103 32.63 36.06 -4.46
N ASN A 104 32.64 36.74 -3.31
CA ASN A 104 31.86 37.97 -3.08
C ASN A 104 32.26 39.06 -4.09
N LYS A 105 33.55 39.22 -4.34
CA LYS A 105 34.06 40.16 -5.36
C LYS A 105 33.59 39.79 -6.76
N ASN A 106 33.55 38.51 -7.11
CA ASN A 106 32.99 38.05 -8.38
C ASN A 106 31.53 38.49 -8.55
N PHE A 107 30.72 38.30 -7.52
CA PHE A 107 29.33 38.74 -7.54
C PHE A 107 29.19 40.26 -7.60
N PHE A 108 29.95 41.01 -6.80
CA PHE A 108 29.91 42.48 -6.88
C PHE A 108 30.33 43.01 -8.25
N ASP A 109 31.31 42.38 -8.89
CA ASP A 109 31.68 42.68 -10.27
C ASP A 109 30.54 42.39 -11.26
N PHE A 110 29.78 41.32 -11.04
CA PHE A 110 28.59 41.03 -11.85
C PHE A 110 27.53 42.13 -11.71
N LEU A 111 27.25 42.59 -10.49
CA LEU A 111 26.28 43.65 -10.22
C LEU A 111 26.63 44.96 -10.96
N LEU A 112 27.92 45.28 -11.11
CA LEU A 112 28.37 46.44 -11.89
C LEU A 112 28.03 46.31 -13.38
N THR A 113 28.12 45.09 -13.92
CA THR A 113 27.80 44.78 -15.33
C THR A 113 26.33 44.44 -15.56
N PHE A 114 25.50 44.34 -14.52
CA PHE A 114 24.11 43.87 -14.61
C PHE A 114 23.24 44.69 -15.59
N LYS A 115 23.48 46.00 -15.68
CA LYS A 115 22.76 46.87 -16.61
C LYS A 115 22.96 46.48 -18.09
N GLN A 116 24.04 45.78 -18.42
CA GLN A 116 24.33 45.33 -19.79
C GLN A 116 23.31 44.32 -20.32
N ILE A 117 22.65 43.56 -19.43
CA ILE A 117 21.59 42.60 -19.80
C ILE A 117 20.45 43.32 -20.55
N HIS A 118 20.18 44.58 -20.20
CA HIS A 118 19.13 45.39 -20.80
C HIS A 118 19.67 46.39 -21.84
N GLY A 119 20.96 46.30 -22.20
CA GLY A 119 21.59 47.24 -23.14
C GLY A 119 21.16 47.01 -24.60
N ASP A 120 21.30 48.05 -25.42
CA ASP A 120 20.85 48.06 -26.82
C ASP A 120 21.42 46.91 -27.65
N THR A 121 22.68 46.51 -27.40
CA THR A 121 23.32 45.40 -28.11
C THR A 121 22.57 44.08 -27.92
N VAL A 122 22.16 43.78 -26.68
CA VAL A 122 21.42 42.55 -26.36
C VAL A 122 20.01 42.63 -26.94
N GLN A 123 19.34 43.78 -26.79
CA GLN A 123 18.01 43.97 -27.36
C GLN A 123 18.00 43.80 -28.89
N ASN A 124 18.97 44.37 -29.59
CA ASN A 124 19.12 44.22 -31.03
C ASN A 124 19.37 42.76 -31.44
N GLN A 125 20.18 42.02 -30.68
CA GLN A 125 20.41 40.59 -30.94
C GLN A 125 19.15 39.76 -30.71
N LEU A 126 18.39 40.05 -29.65
CA LEU A 126 17.12 39.38 -29.34
C LEU A 126 16.08 39.60 -30.44
N VAL A 127 16.00 40.82 -30.98
CA VAL A 127 15.12 41.15 -32.12
C VAL A 127 15.52 40.34 -33.37
N VAL A 128 16.82 40.25 -33.68
CA VAL A 128 17.30 39.46 -34.83
C VAL A 128 17.00 37.97 -34.66
N GLN A 129 17.04 37.46 -33.42
CA GLN A 129 16.80 36.05 -33.09
C GLN A 129 15.32 35.72 -32.87
N GLY A 130 14.43 36.72 -32.82
CA GLY A 130 13.01 36.53 -32.54
C GLY A 130 12.71 36.07 -31.11
N VAL A 131 13.55 36.43 -30.14
CA VAL A 131 13.39 36.04 -28.73
C VAL A 131 12.95 37.25 -27.91
N GLU A 132 11.86 37.09 -27.14
CA GLU A 132 11.39 38.14 -26.24
C GLU A 132 12.20 38.21 -24.94
N LEU A 133 12.35 39.42 -24.40
CA LEU A 133 13.11 39.66 -23.17
C LEU A 133 12.61 38.84 -21.95
N PRO A 134 11.29 38.68 -21.70
CA PRO A 134 10.79 37.86 -20.60
C PRO A 134 11.14 36.37 -20.72
N SER A 135 11.34 35.86 -21.95
CA SER A 135 11.79 34.49 -22.21
C SER A 135 13.30 34.33 -22.10
N TYR A 136 14.05 35.40 -22.36
CA TYR A 136 15.51 35.43 -22.27
C TYR A 136 16.03 35.52 -20.83
N LEU A 137 15.43 36.37 -19.99
CA LEU A 137 15.90 36.60 -18.61
C LEU A 137 15.96 35.31 -17.74
N PRO A 138 14.98 34.37 -17.81
CA PRO A 138 15.06 33.12 -17.07
C PRO A 138 16.30 32.26 -17.35
N LEU A 139 16.93 32.39 -18.53
CA LEU A 139 18.14 31.64 -18.89
C LEU A 139 19.35 31.96 -17.98
N TYR A 140 19.31 33.11 -17.30
CA TYR A 140 20.33 33.51 -16.32
C TYR A 140 20.14 32.83 -14.96
N SER A 141 18.92 32.41 -14.61
CA SER A 141 18.56 31.93 -13.27
C SER A 141 19.46 30.77 -12.80
N PRO A 142 19.72 29.70 -13.58
CA PRO A 142 20.57 28.61 -13.10
C PRO A 142 21.99 29.05 -12.70
N ALA A 143 22.57 29.96 -13.48
CA ALA A 143 23.90 30.49 -13.21
C ALA A 143 23.91 31.41 -11.98
N MET A 144 22.94 32.31 -11.86
CA MET A 144 22.86 33.21 -10.71
C MET A 144 22.49 32.48 -9.43
N ASP A 145 21.53 31.56 -9.48
CA ASP A 145 21.13 30.74 -8.34
C ASP A 145 22.35 30.00 -7.78
N TRP A 146 23.18 29.42 -8.65
CA TRP A 146 24.44 28.79 -8.23
C TRP A 146 25.44 29.78 -7.61
N ILE A 147 25.62 30.96 -8.21
CA ILE A 147 26.49 32.02 -7.68
C ILE A 147 26.01 32.43 -6.28
N PHE A 148 24.72 32.71 -6.12
CA PHE A 148 24.14 33.09 -4.84
C PHE A 148 24.20 31.95 -3.82
N GLN A 149 24.03 30.68 -4.22
CA GLN A 149 24.20 29.53 -3.34
C GLN A 149 25.64 29.40 -2.83
N CYS A 150 26.64 29.56 -3.70
CA CYS A 150 28.05 29.54 -3.31
C CYS A 150 28.35 30.62 -2.26
N ILE A 151 27.69 31.77 -2.39
CA ILE A 151 27.88 32.92 -1.52
C ILE A 151 27.11 32.77 -0.21
N SER A 152 25.86 32.30 -0.26
CA SER A 152 24.97 32.16 0.89
C SER A 152 25.39 31.00 1.81
N TYR A 153 26.14 30.03 1.28
CA TYR A 153 26.65 28.88 2.02
C TYR A 153 27.43 29.31 3.27
N HIS A 154 26.89 29.06 4.46
CA HIS A 154 27.45 29.48 5.75
C HIS A 154 27.80 30.98 5.83
N ALA A 155 27.01 31.84 5.15
CA ALA A 155 27.16 33.29 5.24
C ALA A 155 26.48 33.84 6.51
N PRO A 156 27.08 34.86 7.16
CA PRO A 156 26.40 35.59 8.22
C PRO A 156 25.23 36.40 7.67
N GLU A 157 24.18 36.59 8.47
CA GLU A 157 22.96 37.30 8.07
C GLU A 157 23.23 38.76 7.64
N ALA A 158 24.25 39.40 8.21
CA ALA A 158 24.68 40.74 7.81
C ALA A 158 25.13 40.80 6.34
N LEU A 159 25.84 39.77 5.86
CA LEU A 159 26.29 39.69 4.47
C LEU A 159 25.11 39.47 3.51
N LEU A 160 24.17 38.59 3.89
CA LEU A 160 22.95 38.35 3.11
C LEU A 160 22.10 39.62 2.98
N THR A 161 21.98 40.38 4.08
CA THR A 161 21.27 41.66 4.11
C THR A 161 21.95 42.70 3.23
N GLU A 162 23.29 42.81 3.29
CA GLU A 162 24.05 43.71 2.43
C GLU A 162 23.87 43.35 0.94
N MET A 163 23.90 42.06 0.60
CA MET A 163 23.70 41.59 -0.78
C MET A 163 22.31 41.88 -1.30
N MET A 164 21.29 41.65 -0.47
CA MET A 164 19.90 41.98 -0.79
C MET A 164 19.74 43.48 -1.05
N GLU A 165 20.30 44.34 -0.19
CA GLU A 165 20.23 45.80 -0.33
C GLU A 165 20.97 46.30 -1.58
N ARG A 166 22.10 45.67 -1.94
CA ARG A 166 22.81 45.98 -3.19
C ARG A 166 22.00 45.56 -4.43
N CYS A 167 21.30 44.42 -4.38
CA CYS A 167 20.40 44.00 -5.46
C CYS A 167 19.21 44.96 -5.58
N LYS A 168 18.66 45.42 -4.45
CA LYS A 168 17.52 46.34 -4.41
C LYS A 168 17.80 47.67 -5.11
N LYS A 169 19.02 48.21 -4.97
CA LYS A 169 19.43 49.49 -5.58
C LYS A 169 19.59 49.45 -7.11
N LEU A 170 19.58 48.27 -7.72
CA LEU A 170 19.69 48.13 -9.17
C LEU A 170 18.30 48.19 -9.81
N GLY A 171 18.19 48.89 -10.95
CA GLY A 171 16.99 48.83 -11.79
C GLY A 171 16.83 47.44 -12.42
N ASN A 172 15.59 47.02 -12.70
CA ASN A 172 15.25 45.69 -13.23
C ASN A 172 15.78 44.53 -12.37
N ASN A 173 15.76 44.71 -11.05
CA ASN A 173 16.25 43.75 -10.06
C ASN A 173 15.40 42.47 -9.92
N ALA A 174 14.25 42.37 -10.59
CA ALA A 174 13.35 41.22 -10.52
C ALA A 174 14.08 39.88 -10.70
N LEU A 175 14.98 39.80 -11.69
CA LEU A 175 15.80 38.62 -11.92
C LEU A 175 16.72 38.28 -10.73
N LEU A 176 17.35 39.29 -10.13
CA LEU A 176 18.19 39.14 -8.94
C LEU A 176 17.37 38.72 -7.72
N LEU A 177 16.19 39.31 -7.54
CA LEU A 177 15.26 38.98 -6.45
C LEU A 177 14.81 37.52 -6.55
N ASN A 178 14.54 37.02 -7.76
CA ASN A 178 14.23 35.60 -7.97
C ASN A 178 15.37 34.71 -7.48
N SER A 179 16.61 35.00 -7.90
CA SER A 179 17.77 34.20 -7.50
C SER A 179 18.12 34.31 -6.02
N VAL A 180 17.88 35.46 -5.39
CA VAL A 180 17.96 35.61 -3.93
C VAL A 180 16.95 34.67 -3.26
N MET A 181 15.71 34.64 -3.73
CA MET A 181 14.68 33.74 -3.18
C MET A 181 15.00 32.25 -3.43
N SER A 182 15.64 31.89 -4.54
CA SER A 182 16.04 30.50 -4.81
C SER A 182 17.24 30.03 -3.99
N ALA A 183 18.15 30.93 -3.62
CA ALA A 183 19.47 30.56 -3.10
C ALA A 183 19.68 30.86 -1.60
N PHE A 184 18.92 31.78 -1.02
CA PHE A 184 19.02 32.09 0.40
C PHE A 184 18.23 31.09 1.24
N ARG A 185 18.51 31.05 2.54
CA ARG A 185 17.77 30.21 3.48
C ARG A 185 16.31 30.64 3.55
N ALA A 186 15.38 29.69 3.52
CA ALA A 186 13.96 29.96 3.54
C ALA A 186 13.53 30.78 4.77
N GLU A 187 14.16 30.56 5.94
CA GLU A 187 13.85 31.33 7.16
C GLU A 187 14.19 32.81 7.03
N PHE A 188 15.27 33.15 6.30
CA PHE A 188 15.65 34.54 6.04
C PHE A 188 14.61 35.24 5.16
N ILE A 189 14.03 34.52 4.20
CA ILE A 189 13.02 35.04 3.28
C ILE A 189 11.66 35.13 3.97
N ALA A 190 11.25 34.11 4.72
CA ALA A 190 9.96 34.06 5.40
C ALA A 190 9.82 35.17 6.45
N THR A 191 10.87 35.44 7.23
CA THR A 191 10.91 36.53 8.22
C THR A 191 10.78 37.93 7.61
N ARG A 192 11.12 38.10 6.32
CA ARG A 192 11.10 39.37 5.58
C ARG A 192 10.11 39.35 4.41
N SER A 193 9.14 38.45 4.46
CA SER A 193 8.20 38.18 3.36
C SER A 193 7.43 39.43 2.93
N MET A 194 7.06 40.31 3.87
CA MET A 194 6.43 41.60 3.56
C MET A 194 7.34 42.54 2.77
N ASP A 195 8.64 42.59 3.09
CA ASP A 195 9.62 43.37 2.34
C ASP A 195 9.75 42.84 0.91
N PHE A 196 9.81 41.51 0.74
CA PHE A 196 9.83 40.87 -0.57
C PHE A 196 8.57 41.18 -1.39
N ILE A 197 7.38 41.15 -0.78
CA ILE A 197 6.14 41.54 -1.47
C ILE A 197 6.19 43.00 -1.93
N GLY A 198 6.70 43.90 -1.10
CA GLY A 198 6.91 45.31 -1.47
C GLY A 198 7.84 45.41 -2.69
N MET A 199 9.00 44.76 -2.63
CA MET A 199 9.98 44.76 -3.72
C MET A 199 9.41 44.17 -5.03
N ILE A 200 8.67 43.06 -4.96
CA ILE A 200 8.07 42.41 -6.14
C ILE A 200 7.04 43.34 -6.82
N LYS A 201 6.29 44.13 -6.04
CA LYS A 201 5.30 45.07 -6.59
C LYS A 201 5.95 46.25 -7.30
N GLU A 202 7.09 46.73 -6.77
CA GLU A 202 7.88 47.82 -7.34
C GLU A 202 8.61 47.43 -8.63
N CYS A 203 8.75 46.14 -8.94
CA CYS A 203 9.34 45.69 -10.20
C CYS A 203 8.49 46.08 -11.43
N ASP A 204 9.13 46.45 -12.53
CA ASP A 204 8.47 46.72 -13.81
C ASP A 204 7.92 45.43 -14.47
N GLU A 205 6.76 45.56 -15.12
CA GLU A 205 6.12 44.44 -15.83
C GLU A 205 6.79 44.07 -17.16
N SER A 206 7.62 44.95 -17.72
CA SER A 206 8.38 44.71 -18.96
C SER A 206 9.62 43.83 -18.76
N GLY A 207 9.99 43.55 -17.50
CA GLY A 207 11.16 42.76 -17.13
C GLY A 207 10.85 41.29 -16.83
N PHE A 208 11.52 40.75 -15.81
CA PHE A 208 11.33 39.36 -15.39
C PHE A 208 9.88 39.14 -14.86
N PRO A 209 9.19 38.05 -15.26
CA PRO A 209 7.78 37.88 -14.93
C PRO A 209 7.48 37.85 -13.42
N LYS A 210 6.56 38.71 -12.97
CA LYS A 210 6.16 38.81 -11.55
C LYS A 210 5.59 37.51 -10.99
N HIS A 211 4.92 36.71 -11.81
CA HIS A 211 4.36 35.43 -11.37
C HIS A 211 5.45 34.45 -10.89
N LEU A 212 6.63 34.45 -11.54
CA LEU A 212 7.77 33.63 -11.12
C LEU A 212 8.28 34.06 -9.73
N LEU A 213 8.28 35.36 -9.45
CA LEU A 213 8.68 35.90 -8.14
C LEU A 213 7.72 35.48 -7.04
N PHE A 214 6.41 35.61 -7.27
CA PHE A 214 5.41 35.15 -6.31
C PHE A 214 5.44 33.64 -6.12
N ARG A 215 5.73 32.86 -7.16
CA ARG A 215 5.95 31.42 -7.06
C ARG A 215 7.16 31.11 -6.17
N SER A 216 8.31 31.74 -6.41
CA SER A 216 9.53 31.56 -5.62
C SER A 216 9.34 31.97 -4.15
N LEU A 217 8.62 33.07 -3.90
CA LEU A 217 8.24 33.47 -2.54
C LEU A 217 7.38 32.40 -1.87
N GLY A 218 6.33 31.92 -2.54
CA GLY A 218 5.45 30.88 -2.02
C GLY A 218 6.21 29.58 -1.68
N LEU A 219 7.20 29.19 -2.48
CA LEU A 219 8.01 27.99 -2.22
C LEU A 219 8.82 28.13 -0.92
N ASN A 220 9.38 29.31 -0.68
CA ASN A 220 10.08 29.60 0.58
C ASN A 220 9.14 29.60 1.78
N LEU A 221 7.93 30.13 1.62
CA LEU A 221 6.91 30.14 2.68
C LEU A 221 6.32 28.76 2.97
N ALA A 222 6.39 27.82 2.02
CA ALA A 222 6.05 26.42 2.29
C ALA A 222 7.12 25.75 3.17
N LEU A 223 8.40 26.09 2.95
CA LEU A 223 9.55 25.53 3.69
C LEU A 223 9.74 26.15 5.07
N ALA A 224 9.46 27.44 5.25
CA ALA A 224 9.64 28.16 6.51
C ALA A 224 8.47 29.10 6.81
N ASP A 225 8.05 29.15 8.08
CA ASP A 225 6.88 29.91 8.48
C ASP A 225 7.21 31.41 8.65
N PRO A 226 6.41 32.32 8.08
CA PRO A 226 6.54 33.75 8.35
C PRO A 226 5.92 34.11 9.72
N PRO A 227 6.21 35.32 10.24
CA PRO A 227 5.65 35.81 11.50
C PRO A 227 4.12 35.74 11.52
N GLU A 228 3.54 35.31 12.65
CA GLU A 228 2.10 35.00 12.72
C GLU A 228 1.20 36.18 12.38
N GLY A 229 1.58 37.39 12.83
CA GLY A 229 0.84 38.62 12.59
C GLY A 229 0.78 39.03 11.11
N ASP A 230 1.77 38.61 10.31
CA ASP A 230 1.88 39.00 8.91
C ASP A 230 1.19 38.02 7.97
N ARG A 231 0.88 36.79 8.43
CA ARG A 231 0.41 35.69 7.58
C ARG A 231 -0.77 36.07 6.68
N LEU A 232 -1.82 36.66 7.27
CA LEU A 232 -3.02 37.06 6.53
C LEU A 232 -2.73 38.17 5.52
N GLN A 233 -1.88 39.13 5.89
CA GLN A 233 -1.51 40.23 5.01
C GLN A 233 -0.67 39.74 3.83
N ILE A 234 0.27 38.83 4.08
CA ILE A 234 1.09 38.15 3.07
C ILE A 234 0.19 37.47 2.03
N LEU A 235 -0.78 36.65 2.48
CA LEU A 235 -1.71 35.97 1.58
C LEU A 235 -2.52 36.98 0.76
N ASN A 236 -3.11 37.98 1.40
CA ASN A 236 -3.94 38.98 0.71
C ASN A 236 -3.14 39.77 -0.33
N GLU A 237 -1.93 40.21 0.00
CA GLU A 237 -1.12 41.01 -0.91
C GLU A 237 -0.56 40.19 -2.09
N ALA A 238 -0.21 38.92 -1.87
CA ALA A 238 0.17 38.02 -2.94
C ALA A 238 -1.03 37.64 -3.82
N TRP A 239 -2.16 37.26 -3.22
CA TRP A 239 -3.34 36.79 -3.95
C TRP A 239 -3.97 37.90 -4.81
N LYS A 240 -3.90 39.17 -4.37
CA LYS A 240 -4.31 40.35 -5.17
C LYS A 240 -3.60 40.45 -6.52
N VAL A 241 -2.36 39.95 -6.63
CA VAL A 241 -1.60 39.94 -7.88
C VAL A 241 -1.85 38.64 -8.64
N ILE A 242 -1.81 37.50 -7.95
CA ILE A 242 -2.00 36.17 -8.56
C ILE A 242 -3.37 36.06 -9.25
N THR A 243 -4.46 36.51 -8.62
CA THR A 243 -5.82 36.48 -9.18
C THR A 243 -6.02 37.35 -10.44
N LYS A 244 -5.06 38.23 -10.76
CA LYS A 244 -5.10 39.08 -11.97
C LYS A 244 -4.37 38.47 -13.16
N LEU A 245 -3.70 37.32 -12.98
CA LEU A 245 -2.98 36.65 -14.04
C LEU A 245 -3.97 36.09 -15.07
N LYS A 246 -3.83 36.54 -16.32
CA LYS A 246 -4.72 36.13 -17.43
C LYS A 246 -4.34 34.78 -18.04
N ASN A 247 -3.04 34.43 -18.02
CA ASN A 247 -2.56 33.16 -18.53
C ASN A 247 -2.85 32.05 -17.48
N PRO A 248 -3.65 31.03 -17.82
CA PRO A 248 -4.00 29.95 -16.89
C PRO A 248 -2.77 29.19 -16.37
N GLN A 249 -1.74 29.00 -17.21
CA GLN A 249 -0.55 28.25 -16.83
C GLN A 249 0.32 29.03 -15.82
N ASP A 250 0.47 30.34 -16.01
CA ASP A 250 1.19 31.18 -15.05
C ASP A 250 0.44 31.27 -13.72
N TYR A 251 -0.89 31.35 -13.78
CA TYR A 251 -1.76 31.35 -12.62
C TYR A 251 -1.65 30.04 -11.82
N VAL A 252 -1.85 28.88 -12.46
CA VAL A 252 -1.91 27.60 -11.77
C VAL A 252 -0.56 27.23 -11.14
N ASN A 253 0.56 27.58 -11.80
CA ASN A 253 1.90 27.38 -11.25
C ASN A 253 2.15 28.19 -9.96
N CYS A 254 1.47 29.33 -9.79
CA CYS A 254 1.47 30.09 -8.54
C CYS A 254 0.49 29.50 -7.53
N ALA A 255 -0.75 29.24 -7.95
CA ALA A 255 -1.80 28.72 -7.08
C ALA A 255 -1.41 27.38 -6.45
N GLU A 256 -0.75 26.49 -7.20
CA GLU A 256 -0.23 25.20 -6.71
C GLU A 256 0.65 25.36 -5.47
N VAL A 257 1.51 26.38 -5.46
CA VAL A 257 2.44 26.64 -4.37
C VAL A 257 1.72 27.34 -3.20
N TRP A 258 0.90 28.34 -3.50
CA TRP A 258 0.23 29.15 -2.47
C TRP A 258 -0.93 28.44 -1.77
N VAL A 259 -1.52 27.41 -2.39
CA VAL A 259 -2.49 26.53 -1.72
C VAL A 259 -1.88 25.89 -0.49
N GLU A 260 -0.62 25.44 -0.55
CA GLU A 260 0.05 24.81 0.59
C GLU A 260 0.16 25.77 1.78
N TYR A 261 0.63 26.99 1.51
CA TYR A 261 0.67 28.06 2.51
C TYR A 261 -0.71 28.35 3.11
N THR A 262 -1.74 28.38 2.26
CA THR A 262 -3.13 28.59 2.69
C THR A 262 -3.60 27.46 3.60
N CYS A 263 -3.33 26.21 3.23
CA CYS A 263 -3.75 25.04 3.98
C CYS A 263 -3.03 24.89 5.33
N LYS A 264 -1.76 25.31 5.40
CA LYS A 264 -0.93 25.20 6.60
C LYS A 264 -1.33 26.19 7.69
N HIS A 265 -1.75 27.40 7.31
CA HIS A 265 -1.92 28.51 8.26
C HIS A 265 -3.35 29.01 8.45
N PHE A 266 -4.28 28.62 7.59
CA PHE A 266 -5.64 29.17 7.61
C PHE A 266 -6.70 28.07 7.71
N THR A 267 -7.95 28.50 7.81
CA THR A 267 -9.09 27.60 7.99
C THR A 267 -9.71 27.20 6.66
N LYS A 268 -10.76 26.38 6.73
CA LYS A 268 -11.55 25.98 5.57
C LYS A 268 -12.08 27.16 4.73
N ARG A 269 -12.26 28.35 5.31
CA ARG A 269 -12.78 29.53 4.61
C ARG A 269 -11.81 30.04 3.55
N GLU A 270 -10.55 30.21 3.91
CA GLU A 270 -9.51 30.71 3.01
C GLU A 270 -9.21 29.68 1.92
N VAL A 271 -9.14 28.39 2.28
CA VAL A 271 -9.00 27.29 1.30
C VAL A 271 -10.17 27.26 0.32
N ASN A 272 -11.41 27.41 0.79
CA ASN A 272 -12.58 27.51 -0.09
C ASN A 272 -12.46 28.66 -1.09
N THR A 273 -11.96 29.80 -0.65
CA THR A 273 -11.77 31.00 -1.48
C THR A 273 -10.72 30.77 -2.57
N VAL A 274 -9.59 30.17 -2.21
CA VAL A 274 -8.53 29.81 -3.15
C VAL A 274 -9.02 28.78 -4.17
N LEU A 275 -9.70 27.70 -3.72
CA LEU A 275 -10.26 26.70 -4.63
C LEU A 275 -11.31 27.30 -5.56
N ALA A 276 -12.16 28.21 -5.08
CA ALA A 276 -13.12 28.94 -5.90
C ALA A 276 -12.43 29.71 -7.04
N ASP A 277 -11.32 30.37 -6.72
CA ASP A 277 -10.56 31.17 -7.68
C ASP A 277 -9.82 30.29 -8.69
N VAL A 278 -9.30 29.13 -8.26
CA VAL A 278 -8.70 28.15 -9.19
C VAL A 278 -9.75 27.62 -10.17
N ILE A 279 -10.94 27.25 -9.70
CA ILE A 279 -12.04 26.83 -10.58
C ILE A 279 -12.34 27.94 -11.60
N LYS A 280 -12.47 29.18 -11.14
CA LYS A 280 -12.78 30.34 -12.00
C LYS A 280 -11.74 30.56 -13.11
N HIS A 281 -10.45 30.40 -12.82
CA HIS A 281 -9.37 30.64 -13.80
C HIS A 281 -9.12 29.47 -14.73
N MET A 282 -9.37 28.25 -14.27
CA MET A 282 -9.03 27.04 -15.04
C MET A 282 -10.21 26.49 -15.86
N THR A 283 -11.45 26.88 -15.55
CA THR A 283 -12.65 26.47 -16.30
C THR A 283 -12.75 27.07 -17.71
N PRO A 284 -12.45 28.37 -17.93
CA PRO A 284 -12.46 28.97 -19.27
C PRO A 284 -11.57 28.20 -20.24
N ASP A 285 -12.06 28.00 -21.46
CA ASP A 285 -11.39 27.28 -22.54
C ASP A 285 -10.90 25.86 -22.17
N ARG A 286 -11.41 25.27 -21.08
CA ARG A 286 -10.96 23.98 -20.53
C ARG A 286 -9.46 23.94 -20.22
N ALA A 287 -8.89 25.08 -19.79
CA ALA A 287 -7.46 25.18 -19.45
C ALA A 287 -6.99 24.15 -18.40
N PHE A 288 -7.89 23.61 -17.58
CA PHE A 288 -7.59 22.52 -16.64
C PHE A 288 -7.02 21.25 -17.31
N GLU A 289 -7.29 21.01 -18.60
CA GLU A 289 -6.83 19.79 -19.29
C GLU A 289 -5.32 19.74 -19.47
N ASP A 290 -4.70 20.90 -19.70
CA ASP A 290 -3.25 21.02 -19.87
C ASP A 290 -2.50 21.08 -18.52
N SER A 291 -3.22 21.30 -17.42
CA SER A 291 -2.65 21.52 -16.09
C SER A 291 -3.08 20.49 -15.03
N TYR A 292 -3.51 19.30 -15.44
CA TYR A 292 -3.87 18.23 -14.50
C TYR A 292 -2.78 17.91 -13.45
N PRO A 293 -1.47 17.87 -13.76
CA PRO A 293 -0.45 17.60 -12.75
C PRO A 293 -0.45 18.62 -11.60
N GLN A 294 -0.61 19.90 -11.91
CA GLN A 294 -0.67 20.98 -10.93
C GLN A 294 -1.95 20.89 -10.08
N LEU A 295 -3.09 20.60 -10.71
CA LEU A 295 -4.37 20.42 -10.01
C LEU A 295 -4.33 19.19 -9.07
N GLN A 296 -3.68 18.10 -9.48
CA GLN A 296 -3.45 16.95 -8.61
C GLN A 296 -2.56 17.30 -7.41
N SER A 297 -1.51 18.09 -7.63
CA SER A 297 -0.63 18.59 -6.57
C SER A 297 -1.41 19.45 -5.56
N ILE A 298 -2.33 20.31 -6.03
CA ILE A 298 -3.26 21.08 -5.19
C ILE A 298 -4.10 20.16 -4.30
N ILE A 299 -4.74 19.11 -4.85
CA ILE A 299 -5.51 18.17 -4.03
C ILE A 299 -4.62 17.49 -3.00
N LYS A 300 -3.46 16.96 -3.40
CA LYS A 300 -2.51 16.29 -2.51
C LYS A 300 -2.10 17.18 -1.34
N LYS A 301 -1.85 18.46 -1.60
CA LYS A 301 -1.55 19.46 -0.57
C LYS A 301 -2.75 19.71 0.34
N VAL A 302 -3.95 19.91 -0.20
CA VAL A 302 -5.16 20.11 0.63
C VAL A 302 -5.39 18.93 1.57
N ILE A 303 -5.37 17.69 1.08
CA ILE A 303 -5.61 16.50 1.90
C ILE A 303 -4.44 16.16 2.85
N ALA A 304 -3.23 16.67 2.58
CA ALA A 304 -2.09 16.51 3.47
C ALA A 304 -2.19 17.36 4.76
N TYR A 305 -2.99 18.44 4.76
CA TYR A 305 -3.19 19.29 5.94
C TYR A 305 -4.61 19.17 6.52
N PHE A 306 -5.63 18.86 5.69
CA PHE A 306 -7.02 18.66 6.13
C PHE A 306 -7.33 17.18 6.32
N HIS A 307 -7.09 16.68 7.53
CA HIS A 307 -7.35 15.28 7.88
C HIS A 307 -8.76 15.00 8.42
N ASP A 308 -9.48 16.03 8.86
CA ASP A 308 -10.89 15.90 9.22
C ASP A 308 -11.74 15.98 7.94
N PHE A 309 -12.20 14.82 7.47
CA PHE A 309 -12.99 14.71 6.24
C PHE A 309 -14.36 15.38 6.35
N SER A 310 -14.91 15.54 7.56
CA SER A 310 -16.16 16.28 7.79
C SER A 310 -15.93 17.76 7.48
N VAL A 311 -14.79 18.30 7.92
CA VAL A 311 -14.39 19.68 7.60
C VAL A 311 -14.07 19.82 6.11
N LEU A 312 -13.32 18.88 5.53
CA LEU A 312 -12.92 18.89 4.13
C LEU A 312 -14.14 18.86 3.20
N PHE A 313 -15.08 17.94 3.38
CA PHE A 313 -16.28 17.87 2.55
C PHE A 313 -17.29 18.99 2.85
N SER A 314 -17.17 19.69 3.99
CA SER A 314 -17.92 20.93 4.23
C SER A 314 -17.40 22.14 3.43
N VAL A 315 -16.25 22.02 2.75
CA VAL A 315 -15.73 23.05 1.84
C VAL A 315 -16.56 23.03 0.56
N GLU A 316 -17.40 24.04 0.38
CA GLU A 316 -18.36 24.14 -0.74
C GLU A 316 -17.72 23.94 -2.12
N LYS A 317 -16.48 24.41 -2.31
CA LYS A 317 -15.77 24.34 -3.59
C LYS A 317 -14.88 23.11 -3.74
N PHE A 318 -14.78 22.24 -2.75
CA PHE A 318 -13.94 21.04 -2.83
C PHE A 318 -14.48 20.01 -3.83
N LEU A 319 -15.76 19.64 -3.74
CA LEU A 319 -16.38 18.72 -4.70
C LEU A 319 -16.43 19.32 -6.12
N PRO A 320 -16.85 20.60 -6.33
CA PRO A 320 -16.75 21.24 -7.64
C PRO A 320 -15.33 21.27 -8.22
N PHE A 321 -14.30 21.39 -7.37
CA PHE A 321 -12.91 21.29 -7.82
C PHE A 321 -12.58 19.86 -8.27
N LEU A 322 -13.06 18.84 -7.55
CA LEU A 322 -12.90 17.44 -7.93
C LEU A 322 -13.59 17.13 -9.27
N ASP A 323 -14.72 17.77 -9.56
CA ASP A 323 -15.46 17.62 -10.81
C ASP A 323 -14.71 18.19 -12.03
N MET A 324 -13.66 19.01 -11.83
CA MET A 324 -12.79 19.49 -12.92
C MET A 324 -11.95 18.37 -13.54
N PHE A 325 -11.73 17.26 -12.83
CA PHE A 325 -10.99 16.11 -13.36
C PHE A 325 -11.88 15.30 -14.30
N GLN A 326 -11.95 15.74 -15.56
CA GLN A 326 -12.81 15.10 -16.58
C GLN A 326 -12.17 13.88 -17.22
N LYS A 327 -10.83 13.83 -17.28
CA LYS A 327 -10.10 12.65 -17.78
C LYS A 327 -10.18 11.53 -16.75
N GLU A 328 -10.82 10.42 -17.12
CA GLU A 328 -11.10 9.29 -16.23
C GLU A 328 -9.86 8.78 -15.48
N SER A 329 -8.75 8.54 -16.17
CA SER A 329 -7.51 8.05 -15.55
C SER A 329 -6.97 9.00 -14.47
N VAL A 330 -7.10 10.30 -14.68
CA VAL A 330 -6.63 11.34 -13.74
C VAL A 330 -7.59 11.43 -12.54
N ARG A 331 -8.90 11.37 -12.80
CA ARG A 331 -9.94 11.40 -11.76
C ARG A 331 -9.82 10.22 -10.80
N VAL A 332 -9.61 9.02 -11.34
CA VAL A 332 -9.40 7.80 -10.55
C VAL A 332 -8.17 7.91 -9.65
N GLU A 333 -7.06 8.46 -10.17
CA GLU A 333 -5.83 8.65 -9.39
C GLU A 333 -6.01 9.63 -8.23
N VAL A 334 -6.77 10.71 -8.45
CA VAL A 334 -7.14 11.65 -7.38
C VAL A 334 -8.03 10.97 -6.34
N CYS A 335 -9.00 10.17 -6.77
CA CYS A 335 -9.87 9.42 -5.86
C CYS A 335 -9.07 8.41 -5.01
N LYS A 336 -8.08 7.72 -5.60
CA LYS A 336 -7.14 6.85 -4.87
C LYS A 336 -6.39 7.64 -3.79
N CYS A 337 -5.81 8.80 -4.13
CA CYS A 337 -5.11 9.66 -3.17
C CYS A 337 -6.00 10.08 -1.99
N ILE A 338 -7.24 10.49 -2.26
CA ILE A 338 -8.22 10.87 -1.23
C ILE A 338 -8.50 9.68 -0.30
N MET A 339 -8.71 8.49 -0.87
CA MET A 339 -9.00 7.28 -0.11
C MET A 339 -7.82 6.77 0.73
N GLU A 340 -6.59 6.87 0.21
CA GLU A 340 -5.38 6.52 0.95
C GLU A 340 -5.22 7.39 2.21
N VAL A 341 -5.43 8.70 2.07
CA VAL A 341 -5.39 9.64 3.20
C VAL A 341 -6.54 9.36 4.18
N PHE A 342 -7.75 9.11 3.67
CA PHE A 342 -8.90 8.77 4.51
C PHE A 342 -8.62 7.54 5.38
N ILE A 343 -8.17 6.44 4.78
CA ILE A 343 -7.90 5.19 5.51
C ILE A 343 -6.77 5.35 6.52
N LYS A 344 -5.77 6.19 6.21
CA LYS A 344 -4.63 6.43 7.09
C LYS A 344 -5.00 7.28 8.31
N HIS A 345 -5.82 8.30 8.14
CA HIS A 345 -6.08 9.31 9.17
C HIS A 345 -7.41 9.13 9.90
N GLN A 346 -8.43 8.54 9.27
CA GLN A 346 -9.70 8.23 9.94
C GLN A 346 -9.50 7.08 10.94
N GLN A 347 -9.61 7.36 12.23
CA GLN A 347 -9.46 6.34 13.29
C GLN A 347 -10.81 5.79 13.76
N GLU A 348 -11.82 6.67 13.87
CA GLU A 348 -13.14 6.29 14.37
C GLU A 348 -14.13 6.05 13.23
N PRO A 349 -15.05 5.09 13.38
CA PRO A 349 -16.13 4.91 12.43
C PRO A 349 -17.02 6.16 12.32
N THR A 350 -17.49 6.46 11.11
CA THR A 350 -18.36 7.61 10.84
C THR A 350 -19.76 7.19 10.42
N LYS A 351 -20.71 8.07 10.73
CA LYS A 351 -22.11 8.03 10.31
C LYS A 351 -22.58 9.34 9.68
N ASP A 352 -21.65 10.26 9.44
CA ASP A 352 -21.95 11.58 8.87
C ASP A 352 -22.41 11.42 7.41
N PRO A 353 -23.67 11.77 7.07
CA PRO A 353 -24.17 11.67 5.70
C PRO A 353 -23.32 12.41 4.67
N VAL A 354 -22.66 13.52 5.04
CA VAL A 354 -21.80 14.28 4.13
C VAL A 354 -20.58 13.44 3.74
N ILE A 355 -19.89 12.87 4.72
CA ILE A 355 -18.74 11.99 4.49
C ILE A 355 -19.19 10.75 3.71
N LEU A 356 -20.29 10.12 4.12
CA LEU A 356 -20.79 8.91 3.50
C LEU A 356 -21.11 9.13 2.02
N ASN A 357 -21.90 10.15 1.68
CA ASN A 357 -22.27 10.42 0.29
C ASN A 357 -21.08 10.81 -0.58
N ALA A 358 -20.18 11.64 -0.05
CA ALA A 358 -18.99 12.07 -0.79
C ALA A 358 -18.03 10.91 -1.06
N LEU A 359 -17.70 10.11 -0.04
CA LEU A 359 -16.82 8.95 -0.20
C LEU A 359 -17.47 7.82 -1.00
N LEU A 360 -18.79 7.67 -0.92
CA LEU A 360 -19.52 6.74 -1.79
C LEU A 360 -19.36 7.15 -3.26
N HIS A 361 -19.45 8.44 -3.58
CA HIS A 361 -19.18 8.96 -4.93
C HIS A 361 -17.73 8.75 -5.37
N VAL A 362 -16.75 8.99 -4.49
CA VAL A 362 -15.32 8.75 -4.75
C VAL A 362 -15.06 7.26 -5.00
N CYS A 363 -15.58 6.37 -4.15
CA CYS A 363 -15.46 4.92 -4.29
C CYS A 363 -16.14 4.41 -5.56
N LYS A 364 -17.32 4.95 -5.89
CA LYS A 364 -18.03 4.63 -7.13
C LYS A 364 -17.22 5.00 -8.36
N THR A 365 -16.64 6.20 -8.37
CA THR A 365 -15.77 6.66 -9.47
C THR A 365 -14.59 5.70 -9.69
N MET A 366 -13.97 5.23 -8.60
CA MET A 366 -12.91 4.23 -8.70
C MET A 366 -13.42 2.88 -9.22
N HIS A 367 -14.56 2.39 -8.71
CA HIS A 367 -15.15 1.14 -9.16
C HIS A 367 -15.54 1.17 -10.64
N ASP A 368 -16.17 2.24 -11.10
CA ASP A 368 -16.69 2.36 -12.46
C ASP A 368 -15.56 2.38 -13.52
N SER A 369 -14.33 2.68 -13.10
CA SER A 369 -13.13 2.57 -13.95
C SER A 369 -12.65 1.13 -14.20
N VAL A 370 -13.16 0.15 -13.45
CA VAL A 370 -12.79 -1.26 -13.59
C VAL A 370 -13.45 -1.83 -14.85
N ASN A 371 -12.62 -2.31 -15.78
CA ASN A 371 -13.07 -2.91 -17.03
C ASN A 371 -12.30 -4.22 -17.33
N ALA A 372 -12.57 -4.83 -18.48
CA ALA A 372 -11.98 -6.12 -18.87
C ALA A 372 -10.44 -6.09 -19.02
N LEU A 373 -9.84 -4.91 -19.21
CA LEU A 373 -8.40 -4.72 -19.36
C LEU A 373 -7.71 -4.33 -18.04
N THR A 374 -8.46 -4.09 -16.96
CA THR A 374 -7.91 -3.75 -15.65
C THR A 374 -7.14 -4.95 -15.08
N LEU A 375 -5.88 -4.71 -14.69
CA LEU A 375 -5.03 -5.73 -14.10
C LEU A 375 -5.57 -6.19 -12.73
N GLU A 376 -5.34 -7.45 -12.40
CA GLU A 376 -5.79 -8.02 -11.11
C GLU A 376 -5.20 -7.27 -9.90
N ASP A 377 -3.95 -6.82 -9.97
CA ASP A 377 -3.33 -6.04 -8.90
C ASP A 377 -4.00 -4.67 -8.70
N GLU A 378 -4.43 -4.03 -9.80
CA GLU A 378 -5.19 -2.78 -9.71
C GLU A 378 -6.59 -3.03 -9.11
N LYS A 379 -7.30 -4.08 -9.53
CA LYS A 379 -8.58 -4.48 -8.91
C LYS A 379 -8.42 -4.72 -7.41
N ARG A 380 -7.35 -5.40 -6.99
CA ARG A 380 -7.03 -5.65 -5.57
C ARG A 380 -6.80 -4.34 -4.81
N MET A 381 -6.02 -3.42 -5.37
CA MET A 381 -5.77 -2.10 -4.76
C MET A 381 -7.07 -1.30 -4.61
N LEU A 382 -7.89 -1.22 -5.66
CA LEU A 382 -9.18 -0.53 -5.61
C LEU A 382 -10.12 -1.15 -4.58
N ALA A 383 -10.21 -2.47 -4.55
CA ALA A 383 -11.01 -3.19 -3.57
C ALA A 383 -10.49 -2.98 -2.14
N TYR A 384 -9.17 -2.89 -1.93
CA TYR A 384 -8.59 -2.56 -0.63
C TYR A 384 -9.03 -1.17 -0.15
N LEU A 385 -8.99 -0.15 -1.01
CA LEU A 385 -9.42 1.21 -0.67
C LEU A 385 -10.92 1.26 -0.35
N ILE A 386 -11.77 0.63 -1.18
CA ILE A 386 -13.22 0.56 -0.96
C ILE A 386 -13.54 -0.21 0.32
N ASN A 387 -12.85 -1.31 0.59
CA ASN A 387 -13.01 -2.07 1.83
C ASN A 387 -12.58 -1.26 3.06
N GLY A 388 -11.55 -0.41 2.94
CA GLY A 388 -11.16 0.55 3.97
C GLY A 388 -12.31 1.50 4.31
N PHE A 389 -12.99 2.06 3.31
CA PHE A 389 -14.19 2.87 3.52
C PHE A 389 -15.32 2.09 4.20
N ILE A 390 -15.71 0.94 3.66
CA ILE A 390 -16.83 0.12 4.17
C ILE A 390 -16.64 -0.24 5.65
N LYS A 391 -15.40 -0.51 6.08
CA LYS A 391 -15.07 -0.81 7.48
C LYS A 391 -15.20 0.40 8.42
N MET A 392 -15.06 1.60 7.90
CA MET A 392 -15.20 2.85 8.66
C MET A 392 -16.65 3.33 8.76
N VAL A 393 -17.61 2.72 8.06
CA VAL A 393 -19.03 3.10 8.16
C VAL A 393 -19.70 2.36 9.31
N SER A 394 -20.19 3.08 10.31
CA SER A 394 -20.94 2.48 11.42
C SER A 394 -22.12 3.34 11.89
N PHE A 395 -23.32 2.78 11.81
CA PHE A 395 -24.55 3.36 12.37
C PHE A 395 -24.82 2.93 13.83
N GLY A 396 -23.82 2.32 14.49
CA GLY A 396 -23.92 1.88 15.87
C GLY A 396 -25.00 0.82 16.08
N ARG A 397 -26.06 1.15 16.81
CA ARG A 397 -27.18 0.23 17.11
C ARG A 397 -28.31 0.26 16.08
N ASP A 398 -28.23 1.15 15.09
CA ASP A 398 -29.19 1.15 13.99
C ASP A 398 -28.80 0.08 12.96
N PHE A 399 -29.15 -1.16 13.29
CA PHE A 399 -28.81 -2.31 12.47
C PHE A 399 -29.54 -2.30 11.11
N GLU A 400 -30.74 -1.72 11.03
CA GLU A 400 -31.49 -1.60 9.78
C GLU A 400 -30.80 -0.66 8.81
N GLN A 401 -30.40 0.53 9.29
CA GLN A 401 -29.65 1.48 8.47
C GLN A 401 -28.29 0.91 8.02
N GLN A 402 -27.60 0.18 8.90
CA GLN A 402 -26.35 -0.51 8.54
C GLN A 402 -26.55 -1.56 7.44
N LEU A 403 -27.62 -2.35 7.52
CA LEU A 403 -27.93 -3.33 6.48
C LEU A 403 -28.32 -2.65 5.16
N SER A 404 -29.10 -1.58 5.20
CA SER A 404 -29.44 -0.78 4.02
C SER A 404 -28.19 -0.25 3.31
N PHE A 405 -27.21 0.25 4.05
CA PHE A 405 -25.92 0.66 3.48
C PHE A 405 -25.19 -0.50 2.79
N TYR A 406 -25.16 -1.70 3.39
CA TYR A 406 -24.54 -2.86 2.73
C TYR A 406 -25.29 -3.32 1.48
N VAL A 407 -26.63 -3.21 1.45
CA VAL A 407 -27.43 -3.48 0.26
C VAL A 407 -27.08 -2.51 -0.87
N GLU A 408 -26.97 -1.22 -0.57
CA GLU A 408 -26.55 -0.20 -1.54
C GLU A 408 -25.12 -0.47 -2.04
N ALA A 409 -24.18 -0.71 -1.13
CA ALA A 409 -22.78 -1.01 -1.44
C ALA A 409 -22.65 -2.25 -2.35
N ARG A 410 -23.43 -3.30 -2.10
CA ARG A 410 -23.44 -4.50 -2.97
C ARG A 410 -23.88 -4.18 -4.39
N SER A 411 -24.93 -3.37 -4.53
CA SER A 411 -25.45 -3.00 -5.85
C SER A 411 -24.46 -2.14 -6.62
N MET A 412 -23.69 -1.31 -5.90
CA MET A 412 -22.78 -0.35 -6.49
C MET A 412 -21.41 -0.95 -6.81
N PHE A 413 -20.92 -1.92 -6.01
CA PHE A 413 -19.58 -2.50 -6.15
C PHE A 413 -19.58 -3.96 -6.65
N CYS A 414 -20.54 -4.30 -7.51
CA CYS A 414 -20.81 -5.68 -7.92
C CYS A 414 -19.66 -6.35 -8.69
N ASN A 415 -18.78 -5.59 -9.34
CA ASN A 415 -17.70 -6.13 -10.17
C ASN A 415 -16.42 -6.44 -9.39
N LEU A 416 -16.35 -6.08 -8.10
CA LEU A 416 -15.17 -6.31 -7.26
C LEU A 416 -15.44 -7.42 -6.24
N GLU A 417 -15.03 -8.64 -6.59
CA GLU A 417 -15.19 -9.82 -5.72
C GLU A 417 -14.68 -9.61 -4.28
N PRO A 418 -13.49 -9.02 -4.03
CA PRO A 418 -13.02 -8.82 -2.66
C PRO A 418 -13.88 -7.85 -1.83
N VAL A 419 -14.64 -6.97 -2.49
CA VAL A 419 -15.62 -6.09 -1.82
C VAL A 419 -16.86 -6.88 -1.42
N LEU A 420 -17.37 -7.73 -2.31
CA LEU A 420 -18.51 -8.61 -2.01
C LEU A 420 -18.21 -9.57 -0.85
N VAL A 421 -17.02 -10.15 -0.81
CA VAL A 421 -16.54 -11.00 0.30
C VAL A 421 -16.54 -10.22 1.62
N GLN A 422 -15.98 -9.01 1.62
CA GLN A 422 -15.97 -8.14 2.81
C GLN A 422 -17.39 -7.78 3.26
N LEU A 423 -18.31 -7.51 2.34
CA LEU A 423 -19.71 -7.22 2.65
C LEU A 423 -20.40 -8.42 3.30
N ILE A 424 -20.21 -9.64 2.77
CA ILE A 424 -20.77 -10.87 3.37
C ILE A 424 -20.26 -11.05 4.80
N HIS A 425 -18.95 -10.89 5.04
CA HIS A 425 -18.40 -10.95 6.40
C HIS A 425 -18.96 -9.85 7.31
N SER A 426 -19.18 -8.64 6.78
CA SER A 426 -19.72 -7.52 7.55
C SER A 426 -21.20 -7.76 7.93
N VAL A 427 -21.99 -8.34 7.03
CA VAL A 427 -23.38 -8.73 7.31
C VAL A 427 -23.46 -9.90 8.28
N ASN A 428 -22.58 -10.90 8.15
CA ASN A 428 -22.47 -11.99 9.13
C ASN A 428 -22.11 -11.46 10.53
N ARG A 429 -21.19 -10.50 10.60
CA ARG A 429 -20.84 -9.81 11.85
C ARG A 429 -22.04 -9.04 12.40
N LEU A 430 -22.79 -8.33 11.57
CA LEU A 430 -23.99 -7.59 11.97
C LEU A 430 -25.06 -8.52 12.60
N ALA A 431 -25.25 -9.71 12.02
CA ALA A 431 -26.13 -10.73 12.60
C ALA A 431 -25.63 -11.20 13.98
N MET A 432 -24.32 -11.44 14.12
CA MET A 432 -23.72 -11.84 15.40
C MET A 432 -23.73 -10.73 16.46
N GLU A 433 -23.57 -9.47 16.07
CA GLU A 433 -23.71 -8.32 16.96
C GLU A 433 -25.17 -8.18 17.44
N THR A 434 -26.14 -8.41 16.56
CA THR A 434 -27.56 -8.48 16.92
C THR A 434 -27.82 -9.59 17.94
N ARG A 435 -27.25 -10.79 17.74
CA ARG A 435 -27.30 -11.89 18.72
C ARG A 435 -26.71 -11.49 20.07
N LYS A 436 -25.55 -10.82 20.06
CA LYS A 436 -24.84 -10.39 21.28
C LYS A 436 -25.69 -9.40 22.09
N VAL A 437 -26.32 -8.43 21.43
CA VAL A 437 -27.22 -7.47 22.07
C VAL A 437 -28.46 -8.16 22.65
N MET A 438 -29.03 -9.12 21.92
CA MET A 438 -30.23 -9.85 22.33
C MET A 438 -29.94 -11.05 23.26
N LYS A 439 -28.67 -11.34 23.58
CA LYS A 439 -28.23 -12.53 24.34
C LYS A 439 -28.84 -13.83 23.80
N GLY A 440 -28.97 -13.92 22.47
CA GLY A 440 -29.60 -15.04 21.77
C GLY A 440 -31.12 -15.16 21.92
N ASN A 441 -31.82 -14.20 22.53
CA ASN A 441 -33.29 -14.17 22.61
C ASN A 441 -33.85 -13.18 21.60
N HIS A 442 -34.11 -13.64 20.38
CA HIS A 442 -34.62 -12.78 19.32
C HIS A 442 -36.13 -12.52 19.47
N SER A 443 -36.52 -11.25 19.46
CA SER A 443 -37.90 -10.83 19.18
C SER A 443 -38.30 -11.18 17.73
N ARG A 444 -39.60 -11.16 17.41
CA ARG A 444 -40.10 -11.35 16.04
C ARG A 444 -39.43 -10.40 15.03
N LYS A 445 -39.20 -9.14 15.42
CA LYS A 445 -38.53 -8.13 14.58
C LYS A 445 -37.06 -8.47 14.35
N THR A 446 -36.31 -8.74 15.42
CA THR A 446 -34.89 -9.07 15.31
C THR A 446 -34.64 -10.40 14.61
N ALA A 447 -35.53 -11.38 14.76
CA ALA A 447 -35.44 -12.64 14.03
C ALA A 447 -35.68 -12.43 12.52
N ALA A 448 -36.64 -11.57 12.15
CA ALA A 448 -36.85 -11.19 10.76
C ALA A 448 -35.64 -10.44 10.18
N PHE A 449 -35.03 -9.55 10.97
CA PHE A 449 -33.81 -8.84 10.60
C PHE A 449 -32.63 -9.80 10.34
N VAL A 450 -32.35 -10.72 11.28
CA VAL A 450 -31.29 -11.72 11.09
C VAL A 450 -31.57 -12.57 9.85
N ARG A 451 -32.81 -12.99 9.61
CA ARG A 451 -33.17 -13.71 8.37
C ARG A 451 -32.90 -12.87 7.12
N ALA A 452 -33.08 -11.55 7.16
CA ALA A 452 -32.72 -10.67 6.06
C ALA A 452 -31.19 -10.60 5.84
N CYS A 453 -30.39 -10.53 6.91
CA CYS A 453 -28.92 -10.63 6.82
C CYS A 453 -28.48 -11.96 6.20
N VAL A 454 -29.07 -13.06 6.66
CA VAL A 454 -28.78 -14.41 6.18
C VAL A 454 -29.20 -14.57 4.71
N ALA A 455 -30.36 -14.05 4.32
CA ALA A 455 -30.81 -14.03 2.94
C ALA A 455 -29.88 -13.20 2.04
N TYR A 456 -29.43 -12.04 2.51
CA TYR A 456 -28.44 -11.21 1.81
C TYR A 456 -27.17 -12.00 1.51
N CYS A 457 -26.60 -12.71 2.49
CA CYS A 457 -25.41 -13.54 2.28
C CYS A 457 -25.69 -14.63 1.25
N PHE A 458 -26.84 -15.33 1.36
CA PHE A 458 -27.20 -16.45 0.49
C PHE A 458 -27.29 -16.06 -0.99
N ILE A 459 -27.84 -14.88 -1.30
CA ILE A 459 -27.97 -14.41 -2.68
C ILE A 459 -26.70 -13.71 -3.22
N THR A 460 -25.74 -13.38 -2.35
CA THR A 460 -24.50 -12.69 -2.74
C THR A 460 -23.38 -13.68 -3.03
N ILE A 461 -23.29 -14.79 -2.29
CA ILE A 461 -22.25 -15.81 -2.48
C ILE A 461 -22.22 -16.41 -3.90
N PRO A 462 -23.35 -16.72 -4.56
CA PRO A 462 -23.34 -17.22 -5.94
C PRO A 462 -22.68 -16.27 -6.96
N SER A 463 -22.61 -14.97 -6.66
CA SER A 463 -22.02 -13.96 -7.54
C SER A 463 -20.48 -13.98 -7.55
N LEU A 464 -19.84 -14.73 -6.65
CA LEU A 464 -18.38 -14.84 -6.56
C LEU A 464 -17.86 -15.89 -7.55
N VAL A 465 -16.65 -15.68 -8.08
CA VAL A 465 -16.03 -16.63 -9.02
C VAL A 465 -15.28 -17.74 -8.26
N GLY A 466 -14.62 -17.40 -7.15
CA GLY A 466 -13.79 -18.35 -6.41
C GLY A 466 -14.60 -19.47 -5.73
N ILE A 467 -14.41 -20.72 -6.17
CA ILE A 467 -15.13 -21.90 -5.62
C ILE A 467 -14.87 -22.08 -4.12
N PHE A 468 -13.59 -22.05 -3.70
CA PHE A 468 -13.23 -22.17 -2.28
C PHE A 468 -13.71 -20.99 -1.45
N THR A 469 -13.73 -19.78 -2.02
CA THR A 469 -14.32 -18.60 -1.36
C THR A 469 -15.80 -18.83 -1.10
N ARG A 470 -16.54 -19.31 -2.11
CA ARG A 470 -17.97 -19.65 -1.99
C ARG A 470 -18.23 -20.74 -0.95
N LEU A 471 -17.49 -21.86 -1.01
CA LEU A 471 -17.60 -22.96 -0.04
C LEU A 471 -17.42 -22.46 1.40
N ASN A 472 -16.33 -21.73 1.65
CA ASN A 472 -16.04 -21.18 2.97
C ASN A 472 -17.12 -20.19 3.43
N LEU A 473 -17.59 -19.31 2.55
CA LEU A 473 -18.62 -18.33 2.90
C LEU A 473 -19.99 -18.98 3.13
N TYR A 474 -20.34 -20.04 2.40
CA TYR A 474 -21.55 -20.81 2.67
C TYR A 474 -21.49 -21.45 4.06
N LEU A 475 -20.35 -22.09 4.40
CA LEU A 475 -20.15 -22.70 5.71
C LEU A 475 -20.22 -21.67 6.85
N HIS A 476 -19.46 -20.56 6.74
CA HIS A 476 -19.45 -19.52 7.77
C HIS A 476 -20.82 -18.85 7.94
N SER A 477 -21.51 -18.56 6.83
CA SER A 477 -22.85 -17.95 6.89
C SER A 477 -23.89 -18.94 7.46
N GLY A 478 -23.76 -20.23 7.15
CA GLY A 478 -24.55 -21.31 7.75
C GLY A 478 -24.34 -21.43 9.26
N GLN A 479 -23.09 -21.37 9.72
CA GLN A 479 -22.74 -21.35 11.16
C GLN A 479 -23.34 -20.13 11.87
N VAL A 480 -23.31 -18.94 11.24
CA VAL A 480 -23.94 -17.72 11.77
C VAL A 480 -25.47 -17.86 11.82
N ALA A 481 -26.08 -18.44 10.80
CA ALA A 481 -27.52 -18.72 10.79
C ALA A 481 -27.90 -19.67 11.93
N LEU A 482 -27.13 -20.73 12.15
CA LEU A 482 -27.29 -21.67 13.27
C LEU A 482 -27.18 -20.99 14.62
N ALA A 483 -26.13 -20.17 14.83
CA ALA A 483 -25.94 -19.43 16.07
C ALA A 483 -27.13 -18.50 16.40
N ASN A 484 -27.88 -18.05 15.40
CA ASN A 484 -29.06 -17.22 15.55
C ASN A 484 -30.41 -17.99 15.46
N GLN A 485 -30.40 -19.32 15.59
CA GLN A 485 -31.60 -20.17 15.55
C GLN A 485 -32.37 -20.14 14.21
N CYS A 486 -31.70 -19.79 13.10
CA CYS A 486 -32.27 -19.81 11.75
C CYS A 486 -32.02 -21.17 11.07
N LEU A 487 -32.59 -22.24 11.63
CA LEU A 487 -32.26 -23.63 11.25
C LEU A 487 -32.53 -23.94 9.77
N SER A 488 -33.70 -23.55 9.25
CA SER A 488 -34.05 -23.80 7.84
C SER A 488 -33.13 -23.07 6.87
N GLN A 489 -32.67 -21.86 7.23
CA GLN A 489 -31.71 -21.13 6.40
C GLN A 489 -30.33 -21.77 6.49
N ALA A 490 -29.89 -22.17 7.68
CA ALA A 490 -28.62 -22.88 7.86
C ALA A 490 -28.56 -24.17 7.03
N ASP A 491 -29.63 -24.97 7.02
CA ASP A 491 -29.75 -26.16 6.17
C ASP A 491 -29.59 -25.82 4.68
N ALA A 492 -30.21 -24.73 4.20
CA ALA A 492 -30.04 -24.28 2.82
C ALA A 492 -28.59 -23.90 2.48
N PHE A 493 -27.86 -23.25 3.42
CA PHE A 493 -26.43 -22.95 3.25
C PHE A 493 -25.59 -24.21 3.11
N PHE A 494 -25.85 -25.22 3.94
CA PHE A 494 -25.10 -26.46 3.91
C PHE A 494 -25.41 -27.28 2.67
N LYS A 495 -26.68 -27.37 2.25
CA LYS A 495 -27.05 -28.00 0.98
C LYS A 495 -26.38 -27.32 -0.21
N ALA A 496 -26.36 -25.99 -0.24
CA ALA A 496 -25.66 -25.23 -1.28
C ALA A 496 -24.14 -25.51 -1.28
N ALA A 497 -23.52 -25.61 -0.09
CA ALA A 497 -22.12 -26.00 0.02
C ALA A 497 -21.87 -27.43 -0.48
N ILE A 498 -22.73 -28.39 -0.12
CA ILE A 498 -22.66 -29.79 -0.57
C ILE A 498 -22.77 -29.86 -2.10
N SER A 499 -23.73 -29.16 -2.69
CA SER A 499 -23.93 -29.14 -4.14
C SER A 499 -22.76 -28.52 -4.92
N LEU A 500 -21.94 -27.71 -4.26
CA LEU A 500 -20.81 -27.02 -4.89
C LEU A 500 -19.52 -27.86 -4.89
N ILE A 501 -19.40 -28.87 -4.02
CA ILE A 501 -18.19 -29.73 -3.92
C ILE A 501 -17.84 -30.42 -5.25
N PRO A 502 -18.78 -30.98 -6.04
CA PRO A 502 -18.47 -31.58 -7.32
C PRO A 502 -17.83 -30.62 -8.34
N GLU A 503 -18.05 -29.31 -8.20
CA GLU A 503 -17.52 -28.30 -9.10
C GLU A 503 -16.05 -27.92 -8.80
N VAL A 504 -15.47 -28.43 -7.70
CA VAL A 504 -14.10 -28.09 -7.30
C VAL A 504 -13.09 -28.56 -8.37
N PRO A 505 -12.26 -27.65 -8.95
CA PRO A 505 -11.29 -28.03 -9.97
C PRO A 505 -10.16 -28.85 -9.35
N LYS A 506 -9.54 -29.76 -10.11
CA LYS A 506 -8.42 -30.59 -9.62
C LYS A 506 -7.20 -29.79 -9.17
N THR A 507 -6.91 -28.69 -9.86
CA THR A 507 -5.80 -27.80 -9.52
C THR A 507 -6.27 -26.35 -9.44
N ILE A 508 -5.64 -25.59 -8.55
CA ILE A 508 -5.89 -24.17 -8.36
C ILE A 508 -4.60 -23.38 -8.53
N ASN A 509 -4.70 -22.19 -9.11
CA ASN A 509 -3.58 -21.28 -9.24
C ASN A 509 -3.48 -20.40 -7.98
N ILE A 510 -2.38 -20.55 -7.22
CA ILE A 510 -2.05 -19.69 -6.08
C ILE A 510 -0.71 -19.02 -6.38
N ASP A 511 -0.70 -17.70 -6.51
CA ASP A 511 0.48 -16.88 -6.79
C ASP A 511 1.30 -17.35 -8.01
N GLY A 512 0.61 -17.75 -9.07
CA GLY A 512 1.22 -18.25 -10.31
C GLY A 512 1.64 -19.71 -10.27
N LYS A 513 1.43 -20.42 -9.15
CA LYS A 513 1.75 -21.85 -9.01
C LYS A 513 0.48 -22.68 -8.96
N MET A 514 0.38 -23.66 -9.86
CA MET A 514 -0.68 -24.66 -9.81
C MET A 514 -0.43 -25.59 -8.63
N ARG A 515 -1.40 -25.69 -7.72
CA ARG A 515 -1.39 -26.62 -6.58
C ARG A 515 -2.60 -27.55 -6.66
N PRO A 516 -2.49 -28.78 -6.14
CA PRO A 516 -3.64 -29.68 -6.00
C PRO A 516 -4.69 -29.06 -5.07
N SER A 517 -5.94 -29.07 -5.49
CA SER A 517 -7.06 -28.53 -4.73
C SER A 517 -7.50 -29.42 -3.58
N GLU A 518 -7.17 -30.71 -3.62
CA GLU A 518 -7.63 -31.72 -2.66
C GLU A 518 -7.26 -31.38 -1.22
N SER A 519 -6.05 -30.86 -0.99
CA SER A 519 -5.62 -30.42 0.34
C SER A 519 -6.51 -29.32 0.94
N PHE A 520 -6.98 -28.38 0.11
CA PHE A 520 -7.90 -27.31 0.53
C PHE A 520 -9.31 -27.85 0.74
N LEU A 521 -9.74 -28.80 -0.11
CA LEU A 521 -11.02 -29.48 0.05
C LEU A 521 -11.05 -30.30 1.34
N LEU A 522 -9.96 -31.00 1.67
CA LEU A 522 -9.79 -31.74 2.92
C LEU A 522 -9.96 -30.82 4.13
N GLU A 523 -9.26 -29.67 4.15
CA GLU A 523 -9.37 -28.70 5.24
C GLU A 523 -10.81 -28.17 5.41
N PHE A 524 -11.44 -27.81 4.29
CA PHE A 524 -12.84 -27.37 4.27
C PHE A 524 -13.79 -28.47 4.81
N LEU A 525 -13.66 -29.70 4.32
CA LEU A 525 -14.51 -30.82 4.73
C LEU A 525 -14.35 -31.16 6.21
N CYS A 526 -13.13 -31.13 6.74
CA CYS A 526 -12.88 -31.31 8.17
C CYS A 526 -13.64 -30.29 9.02
N ASN A 527 -13.64 -29.01 8.62
CA ASN A 527 -14.41 -27.96 9.27
C ASN A 527 -15.93 -28.12 9.07
N PHE A 528 -16.35 -28.64 7.91
CA PHE A 528 -17.75 -28.89 7.65
C PHE A 528 -18.26 -30.06 8.51
N PHE A 529 -17.51 -31.16 8.65
CA PHE A 529 -17.85 -32.27 9.52
C PHE A 529 -17.97 -31.85 10.99
N SER A 530 -17.05 -31.02 11.50
CA SER A 530 -17.19 -30.49 12.86
C SER A 530 -18.46 -29.64 13.00
N THR A 531 -18.82 -28.87 11.98
CA THR A 531 -20.08 -28.13 11.99
C THR A 531 -21.28 -29.08 12.02
N LEU A 532 -21.30 -30.14 11.20
CA LEU A 532 -22.40 -31.10 11.11
C LEU A 532 -22.68 -31.85 12.42
N LEU A 533 -21.71 -32.00 13.32
CA LEU A 533 -21.93 -32.62 14.64
C LEU A 533 -23.05 -31.93 15.42
N ILE A 534 -23.12 -30.61 15.35
CA ILE A 534 -24.05 -29.78 16.11
C ILE A 534 -25.24 -29.30 15.29
N VAL A 535 -25.40 -29.81 14.06
CA VAL A 535 -26.56 -29.50 13.23
C VAL A 535 -27.69 -30.46 13.59
N PRO A 536 -28.88 -29.96 13.95
CA PRO A 536 -30.04 -30.82 14.15
C PRO A 536 -30.48 -31.46 12.85
N ASP A 537 -30.84 -32.75 12.91
CA ASP A 537 -31.45 -33.45 11.80
C ASP A 537 -32.83 -32.86 11.46
N HIS A 538 -33.15 -32.83 10.16
CA HIS A 538 -34.44 -32.34 9.70
C HIS A 538 -35.55 -33.35 10.04
N PRO A 539 -36.68 -32.94 10.66
CA PRO A 539 -37.74 -33.85 11.07
C PRO A 539 -38.32 -34.73 9.95
N GLU A 540 -38.29 -34.22 8.71
CA GLU A 540 -38.91 -34.86 7.54
C GLU A 540 -37.95 -35.69 6.67
N HIS A 541 -36.63 -35.52 6.80
CA HIS A 541 -35.64 -36.11 5.88
C HIS A 541 -34.90 -37.34 6.44
N GLY A 542 -35.29 -37.80 7.63
CA GLY A 542 -34.65 -38.91 8.31
C GLY A 542 -33.31 -38.54 8.96
N VAL A 543 -32.76 -39.49 9.72
CA VAL A 543 -31.56 -39.26 10.54
C VAL A 543 -30.29 -39.17 9.69
N LEU A 544 -29.36 -38.31 10.09
CA LEU A 544 -28.06 -38.09 9.46
C LEU A 544 -28.14 -37.68 7.99
N PHE A 545 -29.21 -36.99 7.59
CA PHE A 545 -29.48 -36.66 6.19
C PHE A 545 -28.34 -35.90 5.51
N LEU A 546 -27.89 -34.77 6.09
CA LEU A 546 -26.79 -33.97 5.52
C LEU A 546 -25.46 -34.73 5.47
N VAL A 547 -25.21 -35.60 6.46
CA VAL A 547 -24.01 -36.45 6.49
C VAL A 547 -24.06 -37.45 5.34
N ARG A 548 -25.23 -38.06 5.07
CA ARG A 548 -25.42 -38.98 3.94
C ARG A 548 -25.27 -38.27 2.60
N GLU A 549 -25.88 -37.10 2.43
CA GLU A 549 -25.73 -36.31 1.19
C GLU A 549 -24.27 -35.95 0.92
N LEU A 550 -23.56 -35.48 1.95
CA LEU A 550 -22.15 -35.15 1.84
C LEU A 550 -21.29 -36.38 1.50
N LEU A 551 -21.59 -37.54 2.10
CA LEU A 551 -20.89 -38.80 1.78
C LEU A 551 -21.13 -39.26 0.35
N ASN A 552 -22.35 -39.15 -0.16
CA ASN A 552 -22.66 -39.49 -1.55
C ASN A 552 -21.86 -38.60 -2.51
N VAL A 553 -21.81 -37.29 -2.25
CA VAL A 553 -21.03 -36.35 -3.05
C VAL A 553 -19.53 -36.64 -3.01
N ILE A 554 -18.98 -36.97 -1.83
CA ILE A 554 -17.56 -37.35 -1.68
C ILE A 554 -17.24 -38.66 -2.42
N GLN A 555 -18.19 -39.59 -2.43
CA GLN A 555 -18.04 -40.86 -3.12
C GLN A 555 -17.95 -40.67 -4.64
N ASP A 556 -18.81 -39.81 -5.19
CA ASP A 556 -18.91 -39.49 -6.62
C ASP A 556 -17.82 -38.51 -7.10
N TYR A 557 -17.17 -37.79 -6.17
CA TYR A 557 -16.06 -36.89 -6.49
C TYR A 557 -14.86 -37.66 -7.10
N THR A 558 -14.26 -37.10 -8.15
CA THR A 558 -13.10 -37.69 -8.83
C THR A 558 -11.79 -37.29 -8.13
N TRP A 559 -11.30 -38.17 -7.26
CA TRP A 559 -10.02 -38.03 -6.55
C TRP A 559 -8.82 -38.34 -7.46
N GLU A 560 -7.65 -37.79 -7.15
CA GLU A 560 -6.38 -38.12 -7.79
C GLU A 560 -5.89 -39.52 -7.40
N ASP A 561 -5.46 -40.32 -8.39
CA ASP A 561 -5.08 -41.73 -8.20
C ASP A 561 -3.93 -41.94 -7.20
N ASN A 562 -3.05 -40.95 -7.06
CA ASN A 562 -1.91 -40.98 -6.16
C ASN A 562 -2.17 -40.32 -4.79
N SER A 563 -3.39 -39.87 -4.54
CA SER A 563 -3.77 -39.21 -3.29
C SER A 563 -4.40 -40.17 -2.29
N ASP A 564 -4.08 -39.95 -1.02
CA ASP A 564 -4.69 -40.66 0.11
C ASP A 564 -5.78 -39.82 0.79
N ASP A 565 -6.10 -38.63 0.25
CA ASP A 565 -6.98 -37.66 0.91
C ASP A 565 -8.43 -38.14 1.03
N LYS A 566 -8.92 -38.94 0.07
CA LYS A 566 -10.23 -39.62 0.17
C LYS A 566 -10.32 -40.48 1.44
N ILE A 567 -9.26 -41.22 1.75
CA ILE A 567 -9.21 -42.12 2.92
C ILE A 567 -9.06 -41.33 4.21
N ARG A 568 -8.32 -40.23 4.18
CA ARG A 568 -8.26 -39.29 5.31
C ARG A 568 -9.63 -38.70 5.62
N ILE A 569 -10.39 -38.30 4.60
CA ILE A 569 -11.77 -37.83 4.74
C ILE A 569 -12.67 -38.89 5.36
N TYR A 570 -12.64 -40.12 4.84
CA TYR A 570 -13.40 -41.22 5.41
C TYR A 570 -13.00 -41.51 6.87
N THR A 571 -11.73 -41.35 7.20
CA THR A 571 -11.26 -41.46 8.59
C THR A 571 -11.85 -40.35 9.47
N CYS A 572 -11.88 -39.10 8.99
CA CYS A 572 -12.53 -37.98 9.68
C CYS A 572 -14.04 -38.17 9.83
N VAL A 573 -14.71 -38.76 8.83
CA VAL A 573 -16.12 -39.15 8.92
C VAL A 573 -16.33 -40.16 10.04
N LEU A 574 -15.46 -41.16 10.18
CA LEU A 574 -15.56 -42.12 11.30
C LEU A 574 -15.39 -41.43 12.66
N HIS A 575 -14.53 -40.41 12.75
CA HIS A 575 -14.42 -39.60 13.96
C HIS A 575 -15.71 -38.82 14.25
N LEU A 576 -16.34 -38.25 13.22
CA LEU A 576 -17.65 -37.59 13.34
C LEU A 576 -18.74 -38.56 13.80
N LEU A 577 -18.88 -39.71 13.14
CA LEU A 577 -19.90 -40.72 13.47
C LEU A 577 -19.68 -41.30 14.88
N SER A 578 -18.42 -41.43 15.31
CA SER A 578 -18.10 -41.79 16.70
C SER A 578 -18.52 -40.69 17.67
N ALA A 579 -18.26 -39.42 17.37
CA ALA A 579 -18.74 -38.31 18.18
C ALA A 579 -20.28 -38.27 18.25
N MET A 580 -20.96 -38.52 17.13
CA MET A 580 -22.42 -38.61 17.04
C MET A 580 -23.02 -39.78 17.84
N SER A 581 -22.24 -40.83 18.13
CA SER A 581 -22.69 -41.95 18.97
C SER A 581 -22.65 -41.67 20.48
N GLN A 582 -22.06 -40.54 20.90
CA GLN A 582 -21.98 -40.17 22.32
C GLN A 582 -23.34 -39.68 22.82
N GLU A 583 -23.65 -39.97 24.09
CA GLU A 583 -24.88 -39.48 24.75
C GLU A 583 -24.91 -37.96 24.91
N THR A 584 -23.74 -37.31 24.94
CA THR A 584 -23.60 -35.86 25.00
C THR A 584 -22.38 -35.44 24.20
N TYR A 585 -22.55 -34.44 23.34
CA TYR A 585 -21.45 -33.92 22.52
C TYR A 585 -20.49 -33.03 23.30
N LEU A 586 -19.28 -32.87 22.78
CA LEU A 586 -18.22 -32.08 23.42
C LEU A 586 -18.51 -30.57 23.41
N TYR A 587 -19.27 -30.08 22.43
CA TYR A 587 -19.65 -28.69 22.30
C TYR A 587 -21.04 -28.55 21.69
N HIS A 588 -21.68 -27.43 22.00
CA HIS A 588 -23.05 -27.09 21.60
C HIS A 588 -23.15 -25.62 21.22
N ILE A 589 -24.21 -25.29 20.49
CA ILE A 589 -24.64 -23.90 20.29
C ILE A 589 -25.75 -23.60 21.28
N ASP A 590 -25.61 -22.49 22.00
CA ASP A 590 -26.65 -21.97 22.89
C ASP A 590 -27.99 -21.87 22.17
N LYS A 591 -29.02 -22.55 22.70
CA LYS A 591 -30.41 -22.62 22.23
C LYS A 591 -30.63 -23.33 20.88
N VAL A 592 -29.71 -24.20 20.50
CA VAL A 592 -29.94 -25.14 19.40
C VAL A 592 -29.82 -26.55 19.95
N ASP A 593 -30.90 -27.33 19.81
CA ASP A 593 -30.92 -28.72 20.23
C ASP A 593 -30.21 -29.57 19.17
N SER A 594 -28.97 -29.97 19.47
CA SER A 594 -28.18 -30.87 18.63
C SER A 594 -28.72 -32.31 18.69
N ASN A 595 -28.23 -33.17 17.79
CA ASN A 595 -28.67 -34.56 17.68
C ASN A 595 -28.48 -35.40 18.95
N ASP A 596 -27.55 -35.06 19.85
CA ASP A 596 -27.44 -35.71 21.17
C ASP A 596 -28.61 -35.38 22.10
N SER A 597 -29.16 -34.17 22.01
CA SER A 597 -30.37 -33.78 22.75
C SER A 597 -31.64 -34.36 22.11
N LEU A 598 -31.66 -34.52 20.78
CA LEU A 598 -32.81 -35.04 20.04
C LEU A 598 -32.94 -36.57 20.11
N TYR A 599 -31.81 -37.30 20.00
CA TYR A 599 -31.80 -38.76 19.93
C TYR A 599 -31.12 -39.42 21.14
N GLY A 600 -30.17 -38.76 21.81
CA GLY A 600 -29.64 -39.14 23.13
C GLY A 600 -29.45 -40.64 23.40
N GLY A 601 -28.67 -41.33 22.56
CA GLY A 601 -28.41 -42.78 22.73
C GLY A 601 -29.52 -43.71 22.23
N ASP A 602 -30.50 -43.21 21.47
CA ASP A 602 -31.57 -44.02 20.87
C ASP A 602 -30.99 -45.16 20.00
N THR A 603 -31.52 -46.36 20.22
CA THR A 603 -31.01 -47.58 19.57
C THR A 603 -31.23 -47.58 18.07
N LYS A 604 -32.28 -46.93 17.57
CA LYS A 604 -32.54 -46.80 16.12
C LYS A 604 -31.57 -45.83 15.47
N PHE A 605 -31.31 -44.68 16.10
CA PHE A 605 -30.31 -43.73 15.64
C PHE A 605 -28.90 -44.36 15.62
N LEU A 606 -28.51 -45.04 16.70
CA LEU A 606 -27.22 -45.73 16.78
C LEU A 606 -27.11 -46.85 15.73
N ALA A 607 -28.19 -47.56 15.42
CA ALA A 607 -28.19 -48.58 14.36
C ALA A 607 -27.90 -47.96 12.98
N GLU A 608 -28.54 -46.84 12.63
CA GLU A 608 -28.29 -46.13 11.37
C GLU A 608 -26.88 -45.53 11.33
N ASN A 609 -26.39 -44.98 12.44
CA ASN A 609 -25.01 -44.49 12.57
C ASN A 609 -23.99 -45.61 12.36
N ASN A 610 -24.20 -46.77 13.00
CA ASN A 610 -23.34 -47.95 12.86
C ASN A 610 -23.34 -48.49 11.41
N LYS A 611 -24.48 -48.46 10.72
CA LYS A 611 -24.57 -48.85 9.31
C LYS A 611 -23.70 -47.94 8.41
N LEU A 612 -23.67 -46.63 8.69
CA LEU A 612 -22.77 -45.70 7.99
C LEU A 612 -21.31 -45.98 8.35
N CYS A 613 -20.99 -46.24 9.61
CA CYS A 613 -19.64 -46.65 10.02
C CYS A 613 -19.18 -47.91 9.27
N GLU A 614 -20.01 -48.95 9.17
CA GLU A 614 -19.69 -50.17 8.42
C GLU A 614 -19.43 -49.88 6.93
N THR A 615 -20.25 -49.03 6.32
CA THR A 615 -20.08 -48.63 4.91
C THR A 615 -18.76 -47.89 4.69
N VAL A 616 -18.44 -46.91 5.54
CA VAL A 616 -17.21 -46.12 5.44
C VAL A 616 -15.98 -46.98 5.72
N MET A 617 -16.02 -47.84 6.75
CA MET A 617 -14.95 -48.79 7.04
C MET A 617 -14.70 -49.76 5.87
N ALA A 618 -15.76 -50.25 5.21
CA ALA A 618 -15.62 -51.10 4.04
C ALA A 618 -14.89 -50.39 2.89
N GLN A 619 -15.19 -49.11 2.65
CA GLN A 619 -14.49 -48.30 1.64
C GLN A 619 -13.00 -48.11 1.96
N ILE A 620 -12.66 -47.85 3.23
CA ILE A 620 -11.25 -47.76 3.68
C ILE A 620 -10.53 -49.09 3.45
N LEU A 621 -11.16 -50.21 3.83
CA LEU A 621 -10.57 -51.53 3.67
C LEU A 621 -10.40 -51.93 2.21
N GLU A 622 -11.34 -51.56 1.34
CA GLU A 622 -11.21 -51.83 -0.10
C GLU A 622 -10.04 -51.06 -0.71
N HIS A 623 -9.86 -49.79 -0.35
CA HIS A 623 -8.70 -49.02 -0.79
C HIS A 623 -7.37 -49.61 -0.29
N LEU A 624 -7.31 -50.07 0.97
CA LEU A 624 -6.13 -50.76 1.49
C LEU A 624 -5.82 -52.06 0.72
N LYS A 625 -6.83 -52.77 0.21
CA LYS A 625 -6.62 -53.93 -0.67
C LYS A 625 -6.10 -53.51 -2.05
N THR A 626 -6.61 -52.42 -2.61
CA THR A 626 -6.12 -51.87 -3.90
C THR A 626 -4.65 -51.48 -3.81
N LEU A 627 -4.24 -50.77 -2.76
CA LEU A 627 -2.82 -50.45 -2.52
C LEU A 627 -1.94 -51.70 -2.36
N ALA A 628 -2.50 -52.82 -1.90
CA ALA A 628 -1.79 -54.10 -1.85
C ALA A 628 -1.52 -54.66 -3.26
N LYS A 629 -2.50 -54.51 -4.17
CA LYS A 629 -2.41 -54.96 -5.56
C LYS A 629 -1.44 -54.11 -6.38
N ASP A 630 -1.39 -52.81 -6.08
CA ASP A 630 -0.54 -51.84 -6.77
C ASP A 630 0.89 -51.78 -6.20
N GLU A 631 1.27 -52.72 -5.33
CA GLU A 631 2.57 -52.78 -4.64
C GLU A 631 2.96 -51.50 -3.87
N ALA A 632 1.98 -50.65 -3.53
CA ALA A 632 2.17 -49.41 -2.76
C ALA A 632 2.28 -49.66 -1.24
N LEU A 633 3.14 -50.62 -0.86
CA LEU A 633 3.23 -51.21 0.49
C LEU A 633 3.50 -50.19 1.60
N LYS A 634 4.28 -49.13 1.30
CA LYS A 634 4.58 -48.07 2.26
C LYS A 634 3.35 -47.19 2.58
N ARG A 635 2.55 -46.85 1.56
CA ARG A 635 1.29 -46.10 1.73
C ARG A 635 0.27 -46.94 2.46
N GLN A 636 0.13 -48.21 2.06
CA GLN A 636 -0.74 -49.19 2.74
C GLN A 636 -0.40 -49.33 4.23
N SER A 637 0.89 -49.46 4.57
CA SER A 637 1.36 -49.56 5.95
C SER A 637 1.01 -48.31 6.77
N SER A 638 1.25 -47.12 6.21
CA SER A 638 0.97 -45.84 6.87
C SER A 638 -0.54 -45.63 7.10
N LEU A 639 -1.37 -45.87 6.08
CA LEU A 639 -2.83 -45.73 6.20
C LEU A 639 -3.44 -46.79 7.11
N GLY A 640 -2.96 -48.04 7.04
CA GLY A 640 -3.39 -49.11 7.95
C GLY A 640 -3.10 -48.77 9.40
N LEU A 641 -1.94 -48.19 9.70
CA LEU A 641 -1.60 -47.73 11.05
C LEU A 641 -2.44 -46.51 11.49
N SER A 642 -2.72 -45.58 10.59
CA SER A 642 -3.61 -44.43 10.85
C SER A 642 -5.04 -44.89 11.18
N PHE A 643 -5.56 -45.84 10.41
CA PHE A 643 -6.88 -46.41 10.63
C PHE A 643 -6.94 -47.21 11.94
N PHE A 644 -5.91 -48.00 12.25
CA PHE A 644 -5.75 -48.64 13.56
C PHE A 644 -5.81 -47.62 14.72
N ASN A 645 -5.04 -46.53 14.62
CA ASN A 645 -5.03 -45.49 15.65
C ASN A 645 -6.40 -44.84 15.82
N SER A 646 -7.15 -44.68 14.72
CA SER A 646 -8.51 -44.13 14.75
C SER A 646 -9.48 -45.07 15.46
N ILE A 647 -9.45 -46.38 15.17
CA ILE A 647 -10.27 -47.38 15.87
C ILE A 647 -9.87 -47.45 17.35
N LEU A 648 -8.57 -47.39 17.67
CA LEU A 648 -8.09 -47.38 19.05
C LEU A 648 -8.57 -46.15 19.85
N ALA A 649 -8.66 -44.99 19.19
CA ALA A 649 -9.09 -43.76 19.84
C ALA A 649 -10.61 -43.69 20.03
N HIS A 650 -11.38 -44.17 19.06
CA HIS A 650 -12.81 -43.86 18.91
C HIS A 650 -13.75 -45.09 18.87
N GLY A 651 -13.22 -46.29 18.61
CA GLY A 651 -14.01 -47.51 18.45
C GLY A 651 -14.22 -48.27 19.77
N ASP A 652 -15.33 -49.00 19.86
CA ASP A 652 -15.57 -49.94 20.97
C ASP A 652 -14.84 -51.28 20.72
N LEU A 653 -13.68 -51.42 21.33
CA LEU A 653 -12.83 -52.61 21.22
C LEU A 653 -13.32 -53.80 22.08
N ARG A 654 -14.44 -53.66 22.80
CA ARG A 654 -15.17 -54.80 23.41
C ARG A 654 -15.90 -55.61 22.33
N ASN A 655 -16.18 -55.01 21.17
CA ASN A 655 -16.72 -55.72 20.02
C ASN A 655 -15.63 -56.60 19.38
N ASN A 656 -15.85 -57.93 19.40
CA ASN A 656 -14.92 -58.92 18.85
C ASN A 656 -14.53 -58.66 17.38
N ARG A 657 -15.45 -58.12 16.56
CA ARG A 657 -15.16 -57.82 15.14
C ARG A 657 -14.18 -56.67 15.00
N LEU A 658 -14.38 -55.58 15.74
CA LEU A 658 -13.49 -54.41 15.73
C LEU A 658 -12.13 -54.72 16.39
N ASN A 659 -12.14 -55.53 17.45
CA ASN A 659 -10.93 -56.02 18.10
C ASN A 659 -10.07 -56.84 17.11
N GLN A 660 -10.70 -57.80 16.42
CA GLN A 660 -10.02 -58.60 15.39
C GLN A 660 -9.52 -57.74 14.22
N LEU A 661 -10.31 -56.78 13.76
CA LEU A 661 -9.91 -55.84 12.71
C LEU A 661 -8.68 -55.03 13.12
N SER A 662 -8.64 -54.55 14.36
CA SER A 662 -7.51 -53.79 14.91
C SER A 662 -6.22 -54.61 14.92
N VAL A 663 -6.29 -55.87 15.35
CA VAL A 663 -5.14 -56.80 15.29
C VAL A 663 -4.69 -57.03 13.84
N ASN A 664 -5.63 -57.23 12.91
CA ASN A 664 -5.31 -57.41 11.50
C ASN A 664 -4.64 -56.16 10.89
N LEU A 665 -5.11 -54.96 11.21
CA LEU A 665 -4.52 -53.70 10.74
C LEU A 665 -3.12 -53.46 11.32
N TRP A 666 -2.90 -53.83 12.58
CA TRP A 666 -1.57 -53.75 13.21
C TRP A 666 -0.55 -54.68 12.54
N HIS A 667 -0.96 -55.90 12.20
CA HIS A 667 -0.11 -56.82 11.45
C HIS A 667 0.08 -56.36 10.00
N LEU A 668 -0.96 -55.82 9.36
CA LEU A 668 -0.87 -55.26 8.01
C LEU A 668 0.13 -54.09 7.96
N ALA A 669 0.11 -53.21 8.97
CA ALA A 669 1.04 -52.10 9.06
C ALA A 669 2.50 -52.59 9.11
N GLN A 670 2.79 -53.65 9.86
CA GLN A 670 4.14 -54.21 9.98
C GLN A 670 4.58 -55.07 8.79
N ARG A 671 3.62 -55.56 8.00
CA ARG A 671 3.88 -56.39 6.84
C ARG A 671 4.85 -55.67 5.91
N HIS A 672 5.88 -56.37 5.42
CA HIS A 672 6.91 -55.83 4.54
C HIS A 672 7.83 -54.74 5.15
N GLY A 673 7.87 -54.59 6.48
CA GLY A 673 8.86 -53.74 7.17
C GLY A 673 8.74 -52.23 6.93
N CYS A 674 7.62 -51.77 6.35
CA CYS A 674 7.41 -50.37 5.98
C CYS A 674 6.88 -49.48 7.11
N ALA A 675 6.54 -50.07 8.27
CA ALA A 675 5.95 -49.35 9.39
C ALA A 675 6.93 -48.41 10.10
N ASP A 676 6.44 -47.26 10.57
CA ASP A 676 7.21 -46.41 11.48
C ASP A 676 7.27 -47.04 12.88
N THR A 677 8.39 -47.73 13.14
CA THR A 677 8.67 -48.41 14.41
C THR A 677 8.55 -47.48 15.61
N ARG A 678 8.90 -46.19 15.47
CA ARG A 678 8.82 -45.22 16.58
C ARG A 678 7.38 -44.96 16.98
N THR A 679 6.50 -44.75 16.00
CA THR A 679 5.07 -44.54 16.24
C THR A 679 4.44 -45.79 16.83
N MET A 680 4.74 -46.98 16.32
CA MET A 680 4.20 -48.23 16.85
C MET A 680 4.60 -48.51 18.31
N VAL A 681 5.87 -48.29 18.68
CA VAL A 681 6.32 -48.43 20.08
C VAL A 681 5.53 -47.51 21.00
N LYS A 682 5.39 -46.23 20.63
CA LYS A 682 4.62 -45.25 21.40
C LYS A 682 3.14 -45.63 21.51
N THR A 683 2.54 -46.10 20.42
CA THR A 683 1.14 -46.56 20.43
C THR A 683 0.96 -47.75 21.37
N LEU A 684 1.88 -48.73 21.35
CA LEU A 684 1.83 -49.88 22.25
C LEU A 684 2.04 -49.48 23.73
N GLU A 685 2.95 -48.56 24.00
CA GLU A 685 3.13 -47.97 25.34
C GLU A 685 1.86 -47.26 25.82
N TYR A 686 1.22 -46.50 24.93
CA TYR A 686 -0.06 -45.84 25.20
C TYR A 686 -1.16 -46.84 25.55
N ILE A 687 -1.30 -47.93 24.79
CA ILE A 687 -2.27 -49.00 25.08
C ILE A 687 -1.99 -49.63 26.45
N LYS A 688 -0.72 -49.98 26.74
CA LYS A 688 -0.30 -50.54 28.04
C LYS A 688 -0.52 -49.58 29.21
N LYS A 689 -0.45 -48.27 28.97
CA LYS A 689 -0.75 -47.25 29.99
C LYS A 689 -2.26 -47.16 30.22
N ARG A 690 -3.06 -47.13 29.15
CA ARG A 690 -4.53 -47.02 29.21
C ARG A 690 -5.19 -48.28 29.77
N SER A 691 -4.61 -49.45 29.54
CA SER A 691 -5.09 -50.74 30.05
C SER A 691 -4.98 -50.89 31.57
N LYS A 692 -4.23 -50.01 32.25
CA LYS A 692 -4.17 -49.96 33.72
C LYS A 692 -5.41 -49.32 34.36
N HIS A 693 -6.28 -48.69 33.58
CA HIS A 693 -7.55 -48.18 34.08
C HIS A 693 -8.57 -49.32 34.26
N PRO A 694 -9.37 -49.33 35.34
CA PRO A 694 -10.29 -50.42 35.69
C PRO A 694 -11.27 -50.81 34.57
N ASP A 695 -11.79 -49.82 33.83
CA ASP A 695 -12.83 -50.02 32.80
C ASP A 695 -12.30 -50.47 31.42
N MET A 696 -10.98 -50.65 31.31
CA MET A 696 -10.25 -50.85 30.05
C MET A 696 -9.52 -52.20 29.97
N GLY A 697 -9.96 -53.21 30.73
CA GLY A 697 -9.33 -54.54 30.79
C GLY A 697 -9.18 -55.25 29.43
N HIS A 698 -10.08 -55.00 28.48
CA HIS A 698 -10.03 -55.50 27.10
C HIS A 698 -8.78 -55.03 26.33
N LEU A 699 -8.18 -53.89 26.71
CA LEU A 699 -6.93 -53.40 26.11
C LEU A 699 -5.70 -54.19 26.57
N THR A 700 -5.75 -54.86 27.73
CA THR A 700 -4.67 -55.73 28.21
C THR A 700 -4.54 -56.97 27.32
N GLU A 701 -5.68 -57.56 26.96
CA GLU A 701 -5.74 -58.69 26.02
C GLU A 701 -5.33 -58.26 24.61
N LEU A 702 -5.77 -57.08 24.17
CA LEU A 702 -5.33 -56.51 22.88
C LEU A 702 -3.82 -56.30 22.85
N ALA A 703 -3.20 -55.73 23.89
CA ALA A 703 -1.76 -55.47 23.93
C ALA A 703 -0.90 -56.74 23.78
N LEU A 704 -1.37 -57.89 24.27
CA LEU A 704 -0.69 -59.18 24.11
C LEU A 704 -0.71 -59.68 22.66
N ARG A 705 -1.73 -59.28 21.90
CA ARG A 705 -1.94 -59.67 20.49
C ARG A 705 -1.26 -58.70 19.50
N LEU A 706 -0.54 -57.69 19.99
CA LEU A 706 0.12 -56.66 19.17
C LEU A 706 1.66 -56.74 19.30
N PRO A 707 2.32 -57.84 18.86
CA PRO A 707 3.77 -57.93 18.90
C PRO A 707 4.40 -56.90 17.97
N LEU A 708 5.58 -56.40 18.36
CA LEU A 708 6.45 -55.61 17.49
C LEU A 708 7.40 -56.57 16.76
N GLN A 709 7.44 -56.52 15.43
CA GLN A 709 8.43 -57.25 14.64
C GLN A 709 9.81 -56.64 14.86
N THR A 710 10.75 -57.43 15.35
CA THR A 710 12.18 -57.10 15.37
C THR A 710 12.70 -57.08 13.93
N ARG A 711 13.30 -55.96 13.50
CA ARG A 711 14.01 -55.89 12.21
C ARG A 711 15.12 -56.94 12.21
N THR A 712 15.01 -57.97 11.38
CA THR A 712 16.14 -58.73 10.83
C THR A 712 16.51 -58.16 9.49
#